data_AF-A0A5K7ZKZ9-F1
#
_entry.id   AF-A0A5K7ZKZ9-F1
#
_cell.length_a   1.000
_cell.length_b   1.000
_cell.length_c   1.000
_cell.angle_alpha   90.00
_cell.angle_beta   90.00
_cell.angle_gamma   90.00
#
_symmetry.space_group_name_H-M   'P 1'
#
loop_
_entity.id
_entity.type
_entity.pdbx_description
1 polymer ?
#
loop_
_entity_poly.entity_id
_entity_poly.type
_entity_poly.pdbx_seq_one_letter_code
_entity_poly.pdbx_strand_id
1 'polypeptide(L)'
;MELKNCYPDKVVTAREAISHIKRGSSVFIGSSAGEPTHLVEAMINDHELYDIMIYQMISWSLAEYVNDEDFLSRFSLRLFFISSNLREAAFQGKIDYIPAYISKIPSLFSSRQIGLDAALIQVSPPDEFGYCSLGVSVDITRSAIENANLVIAQVNPKMPRTFGATFVHVEEIDYLVWHEKNLVETIRTGSRRKQEVTDRIGHYVSQLVDDGATLQIGFGLLSLSILKYLDDKKDLGVHTQMITDSFLPLFKKGVINNRKKNLLPGMAVASLCMGSEKIFNYVDRNPMFYFRSSDWVNDPILIARNDNMVSISSALEVDLTGQVCSDSMGSLFYSGIGDQVDFLRGCSMSKGGLSIIALPSTAKNGTVSRIVPFLSEGAGVATTRGDVDFVVTEYGIAALQGKGIYQRVMELAQIAHPNFRAELIDSAKKRRYIFSDQLPPTQEDLLFIEEYKSSVLLKNNKALEIRPLLPSDEFEFRNFFYSLQDHTIYMRFFYDMRLFSHEVVQMEWASVDYRKNMSLIGLAKVGGHKKIKAIGSYAKGHIEKDPDCAEIAFVVSEEFHGLGIASILLEKLEYIARKNGYKRFGASVMKENIAMLRVFRKRYPDAKITIGETDEYRIVMDLYEHGKPQLTLDHEIHRKVKNELKEQLKNEISKAFLNNFEKIEAFENLVEDVIRNNMDSEKAIRNMVDHWLNEKL
;
A
#
# COMPACT_ATOMS: atom_id res chain seq x y z
N MET A 1 0.77 24.25 -39.97
CA MET A 1 1.93 24.19 -40.87
C MET A 1 1.89 22.84 -41.57
N GLU A 2 1.90 22.79 -42.91
CA GLU A 2 2.09 21.50 -43.59
C GLU A 2 3.54 21.06 -43.34
N LEU A 3 3.73 19.97 -42.59
CA LEU A 3 5.03 19.47 -42.13
C LEU A 3 6.06 19.38 -43.28
N LYS A 4 5.59 18.96 -44.46
CA LYS A 4 6.39 18.83 -45.68
C LYS A 4 6.95 20.15 -46.21
N ASN A 5 6.26 21.27 -46.00
CA ASN A 5 6.74 22.58 -46.44
C ASN A 5 7.88 23.11 -45.56
N CYS A 6 7.96 22.64 -44.31
CA CYS A 6 8.97 23.09 -43.36
C CYS A 6 10.21 22.20 -43.40
N TYR A 7 10.00 20.89 -43.64
CA TYR A 7 11.05 19.87 -43.60
C TYR A 7 10.96 18.95 -44.83
N PRO A 8 11.09 19.49 -46.05
CA PRO A 8 10.86 18.74 -47.29
C PRO A 8 11.75 17.51 -47.43
N ASP A 9 12.98 17.57 -46.92
CA ASP A 9 13.98 16.50 -47.03
C ASP A 9 13.84 15.41 -45.95
N LYS A 10 13.05 15.65 -44.90
CA LYS A 10 12.84 14.69 -43.79
C LYS A 10 11.48 14.00 -43.87
N VAL A 11 10.49 14.60 -44.52
CA VAL A 11 9.10 14.07 -44.55
C VAL A 11 8.92 13.07 -45.68
N VAL A 12 8.81 11.80 -45.30
CA VAL A 12 8.77 10.64 -46.22
C VAL A 12 7.60 9.71 -45.89
N THR A 13 7.35 8.74 -46.77
CA THR A 13 6.37 7.67 -46.48
C THR A 13 6.95 6.66 -45.48
N ALA A 14 6.09 5.89 -44.79
CA ALA A 14 6.57 4.84 -43.88
C ALA A 14 7.48 3.82 -44.57
N ARG A 15 7.09 3.37 -45.77
CA ARG A 15 7.88 2.42 -46.57
C ARG A 15 9.25 2.98 -46.93
N GLU A 16 9.31 4.24 -47.36
CA GLU A 16 10.56 4.92 -47.69
C GLU A 16 11.46 5.04 -46.45
N ALA A 17 10.93 5.50 -45.32
CA ALA A 17 11.70 5.58 -44.07
C ALA A 17 12.27 4.22 -43.65
N ILE A 18 11.44 3.17 -43.67
CA ILE A 18 11.83 1.81 -43.29
C ILE A 18 12.90 1.23 -44.24
N SER A 19 12.91 1.60 -45.52
CA SER A 19 13.92 1.12 -46.48
C SER A 19 15.35 1.54 -46.14
N HIS A 20 15.54 2.51 -45.24
CA HIS A 20 16.85 2.90 -44.73
C HIS A 20 17.38 1.98 -43.61
N ILE A 21 16.54 1.10 -43.04
CA ILE A 21 16.95 0.08 -42.10
C ILE A 21 17.67 -1.03 -42.86
N LYS A 22 18.88 -1.38 -42.41
CA LYS A 22 19.68 -2.44 -43.05
C LYS A 22 19.32 -3.80 -42.48
N ARG A 23 19.53 -4.86 -43.26
CA ARG A 23 19.48 -6.24 -42.76
C ARG A 23 20.48 -6.41 -41.60
N GLY A 24 20.12 -7.21 -40.60
CA GLY A 24 20.93 -7.40 -39.40
C GLY A 24 20.89 -6.25 -38.39
N SER A 25 20.09 -5.20 -38.63
CA SER A 25 20.06 -4.03 -37.74
C SER A 25 19.45 -4.35 -36.38
N SER A 26 20.02 -3.74 -35.34
CA SER A 26 19.40 -3.63 -34.02
C SER A 26 18.45 -2.44 -33.99
N VAL A 27 17.15 -2.69 -33.88
CA VAL A 27 16.09 -1.69 -33.96
C VAL A 27 15.41 -1.55 -32.60
N PHE A 28 15.45 -0.36 -32.03
CA PHE A 28 14.62 -0.01 -30.89
C PHE A 28 13.22 0.43 -31.35
N ILE A 29 12.18 -0.01 -30.64
CA ILE A 29 10.80 0.45 -30.86
C ILE A 29 10.32 1.20 -29.61
N GLY A 30 9.75 2.39 -29.83
CA GLY A 30 9.08 3.19 -28.80
C GLY A 30 8.08 2.33 -28.01
N SER A 31 8.03 2.56 -26.70
CA SER A 31 7.35 1.64 -25.80
C SER A 31 5.95 2.12 -25.40
N SER A 32 5.07 1.15 -25.10
CA SER A 32 3.74 1.38 -24.54
C SER A 32 2.83 2.23 -25.45
N ALA A 33 2.10 3.20 -24.90
CA ALA A 33 1.20 4.09 -25.66
C ALA A 33 1.93 4.95 -26.71
N GLY A 34 3.24 5.14 -26.56
CA GLY A 34 4.11 5.79 -27.54
C GLY A 34 4.65 4.87 -28.64
N GLU A 35 4.20 3.62 -28.73
CA GLU A 35 4.60 2.69 -29.79
C GLU A 35 4.16 3.21 -31.19
N PRO A 36 5.08 3.35 -32.16
CA PRO A 36 4.76 3.84 -33.50
C PRO A 36 4.19 2.72 -34.38
N THR A 37 2.96 2.30 -34.12
CA THR A 37 2.37 1.10 -34.75
C THR A 37 2.42 1.13 -36.28
N HIS A 38 2.30 2.30 -36.92
CA HIS A 38 2.35 2.38 -38.38
C HIS A 38 3.76 2.09 -38.94
N LEU A 39 4.80 2.51 -38.23
CA LEU A 39 6.19 2.18 -38.59
C LEU A 39 6.49 0.70 -38.33
N VAL A 40 5.96 0.14 -37.24
CA VAL A 40 6.09 -1.30 -36.96
C VAL A 40 5.42 -2.13 -38.04
N GLU A 41 4.17 -1.81 -38.40
CA GLU A 41 3.44 -2.44 -39.50
C GLU A 41 4.22 -2.33 -40.82
N ALA A 42 4.79 -1.17 -41.14
CA ALA A 42 5.59 -0.98 -42.35
C ALA A 42 6.87 -1.82 -42.34
N MET A 43 7.57 -1.91 -41.21
CA MET A 43 8.78 -2.73 -41.04
C MET A 43 8.49 -4.22 -41.20
N ILE A 44 7.41 -4.71 -40.60
CA ILE A 44 7.06 -6.13 -40.65
C ILE A 44 6.63 -6.54 -42.07
N ASN A 45 5.89 -5.67 -42.77
CA ASN A 45 5.44 -5.90 -44.15
C ASN A 45 6.55 -5.71 -45.20
N ASP A 46 7.73 -5.21 -44.82
CA ASP A 46 8.88 -5.17 -45.70
C ASP A 46 9.59 -6.53 -45.69
N HIS A 47 9.34 -7.33 -46.74
CA HIS A 47 9.94 -8.65 -46.91
C HIS A 47 11.42 -8.62 -47.31
N GLU A 48 12.04 -7.45 -47.50
CA GLU A 48 13.49 -7.35 -47.76
C GLU A 48 14.33 -7.26 -46.48
N LEU A 49 13.69 -7.07 -45.32
CA LEU A 49 14.31 -7.02 -44.01
C LEU A 49 14.43 -8.41 -43.39
N TYR A 50 15.67 -8.80 -43.07
CA TYR A 50 16.04 -10.08 -42.47
C TYR A 50 17.02 -9.85 -41.32
N ASP A 51 17.04 -10.79 -40.38
CA ASP A 51 17.90 -10.79 -39.18
C ASP A 51 17.78 -9.51 -38.34
N ILE A 52 16.60 -8.90 -38.31
CA ILE A 52 16.36 -7.68 -37.53
C ILE A 52 16.23 -8.05 -36.06
N MET A 53 16.99 -7.38 -35.21
CA MET A 53 16.94 -7.56 -33.76
C MET A 53 16.13 -6.45 -33.12
N ILE A 54 14.96 -6.77 -32.59
CA ILE A 54 14.03 -5.80 -32.01
C ILE A 54 14.29 -5.68 -30.51
N TYR A 55 14.52 -4.45 -30.04
CA TYR A 55 14.58 -4.08 -28.63
C TYR A 55 13.37 -3.24 -28.23
N GLN A 56 12.68 -3.62 -27.16
CA GLN A 56 11.54 -2.86 -26.65
C GLN A 56 11.33 -3.07 -25.15
N MET A 57 10.84 -2.03 -24.45
CA MET A 57 10.45 -2.14 -23.04
C MET A 57 9.06 -2.78 -22.92
N ILE A 58 8.00 -2.07 -23.33
CA ILE A 58 6.61 -2.55 -23.26
C ILE A 58 6.07 -2.64 -24.66
N SER A 59 5.84 -3.86 -25.13
CA SER A 59 5.30 -4.14 -26.47
C SER A 59 3.78 -4.31 -26.43
N TRP A 60 3.10 -3.75 -27.43
CA TRP A 60 1.71 -4.06 -27.74
C TRP A 60 1.55 -4.79 -29.08
N SER A 61 2.02 -4.21 -30.20
CA SER A 61 1.68 -4.71 -31.54
C SER A 61 2.40 -6.00 -31.94
N LEU A 62 3.62 -6.25 -31.44
CA LEU A 62 4.39 -7.46 -31.78
C LEU A 62 3.68 -8.78 -31.42
N ALA A 63 2.74 -8.74 -30.48
CA ALA A 63 1.94 -9.91 -30.10
C ALA A 63 1.04 -10.42 -31.24
N GLU A 64 0.71 -9.57 -32.21
CA GLU A 64 -0.07 -9.95 -33.38
C GLU A 64 0.74 -10.84 -34.34
N TYR A 65 2.07 -10.77 -34.28
CA TYR A 65 2.98 -11.40 -35.25
C TYR A 65 3.83 -12.53 -34.66
N VAL A 66 3.97 -12.61 -33.33
CA VAL A 66 4.88 -13.57 -32.66
C VAL A 66 4.53 -15.05 -32.88
N ASN A 67 3.38 -15.35 -33.48
CA ASN A 67 2.96 -16.70 -33.85
C ASN A 67 3.07 -16.99 -35.36
N ASP A 68 3.52 -16.03 -36.16
CA ASP A 68 3.82 -16.19 -37.57
C ASP A 68 5.28 -16.65 -37.74
N GLU A 69 5.47 -17.78 -38.44
CA GLU A 69 6.78 -18.35 -38.72
C GLU A 69 7.61 -17.48 -39.67
N ASP A 70 6.99 -16.77 -40.62
CA ASP A 70 7.71 -15.82 -41.49
C ASP A 70 8.30 -14.69 -40.63
N PHE A 71 7.50 -14.15 -39.71
CA PHE A 71 7.95 -13.12 -38.78
C PHE A 71 9.12 -13.61 -37.93
N LEU A 72 9.00 -14.76 -37.27
CA LEU A 72 10.06 -15.30 -36.42
C LEU A 72 11.34 -15.66 -37.19
N SER A 73 11.23 -15.95 -38.49
CA SER A 73 12.41 -16.19 -39.35
C SER A 73 13.18 -14.91 -39.69
N ARG A 74 12.56 -13.73 -39.58
CA ARG A 74 13.14 -12.43 -39.96
C ARG A 74 13.45 -11.52 -38.78
N PHE A 75 12.75 -11.71 -37.66
CA PHE A 75 12.83 -10.84 -36.49
C PHE A 75 13.16 -11.63 -35.22
N SER A 76 14.19 -11.20 -34.51
CA SER A 76 14.53 -11.67 -33.17
C SER A 76 14.04 -10.69 -32.12
N LEU A 77 13.24 -11.15 -31.16
CA LEU A 77 12.68 -10.30 -30.11
C LEU A 77 13.55 -10.32 -28.85
N ARG A 78 14.09 -9.16 -28.48
CA ARG A 78 14.87 -8.95 -27.26
C ARG A 78 14.18 -7.93 -26.36
N LEU A 79 13.43 -8.40 -25.37
CA LEU A 79 12.54 -7.55 -24.59
C LEU A 79 13.08 -7.32 -23.18
N PHE A 80 12.96 -6.09 -22.69
CA PHE A 80 13.28 -5.74 -21.29
C PHE A 80 12.11 -6.02 -20.33
N PHE A 81 10.92 -6.28 -20.87
CA PHE A 81 9.74 -6.66 -20.10
C PHE A 81 8.76 -7.45 -20.97
N ILE A 82 8.20 -8.53 -20.41
CA ILE A 82 7.22 -9.37 -21.11
C ILE A 82 5.79 -8.89 -20.83
N SER A 83 5.18 -8.27 -21.84
CA SER A 83 3.77 -7.89 -21.82
C SER A 83 2.84 -9.09 -21.70
N SER A 84 1.63 -8.90 -21.14
CA SER A 84 0.70 -10.01 -20.88
C SER A 84 0.28 -10.81 -22.12
N ASN A 85 0.21 -10.16 -23.28
CA ASN A 85 -0.09 -10.76 -24.57
C ASN A 85 1.09 -11.50 -25.22
N LEU A 86 2.31 -11.36 -24.68
CA LEU A 86 3.52 -12.02 -25.19
C LEU A 86 4.01 -13.17 -24.29
N ARG A 87 3.35 -13.42 -23.15
CA ARG A 87 3.78 -14.45 -22.19
C ARG A 87 3.82 -15.85 -22.78
N GLU A 88 2.82 -16.21 -23.57
CA GLU A 88 2.77 -17.53 -24.19
C GLU A 88 3.97 -17.75 -25.12
N ALA A 89 4.30 -16.74 -25.94
CA ALA A 89 5.47 -16.78 -26.80
C ALA A 89 6.78 -16.85 -26.00
N ALA A 90 6.89 -16.10 -24.90
CA ALA A 90 8.04 -16.18 -24.00
C ALA A 90 8.18 -17.58 -23.38
N PHE A 91 7.09 -18.21 -22.94
CA PHE A 91 7.10 -19.57 -22.39
C PHE A 91 7.50 -20.63 -23.41
N GLN A 92 7.29 -20.35 -24.70
CA GLN A 92 7.72 -21.19 -25.82
C GLN A 92 9.17 -20.91 -26.26
N GLY A 93 9.88 -19.97 -25.62
CA GLY A 93 11.26 -19.62 -25.96
C GLY A 93 11.41 -18.73 -27.21
N LYS A 94 10.33 -18.09 -27.67
CA LYS A 94 10.34 -17.21 -28.84
C LYS A 94 10.85 -15.79 -28.56
N ILE A 95 11.07 -15.47 -27.29
CA ILE A 95 11.46 -14.13 -26.83
C ILE A 95 12.71 -14.28 -25.96
N ASP A 96 13.74 -13.51 -26.28
CA ASP A 96 14.91 -13.34 -25.41
C ASP A 96 14.61 -12.21 -24.40
N TYR A 97 14.49 -12.56 -23.12
CA TYR A 97 14.25 -11.60 -22.05
C TYR A 97 15.58 -11.10 -21.48
N ILE A 98 15.78 -9.79 -21.50
CA ILE A 98 16.96 -9.13 -20.94
C ILE A 98 16.63 -8.61 -19.53
N PRO A 99 17.09 -9.29 -18.46
CA PRO A 99 16.87 -8.81 -17.10
C PRO A 99 17.77 -7.59 -16.83
N ALA A 100 17.15 -6.42 -16.68
CA ALA A 100 17.82 -5.20 -16.28
C ALA A 100 16.90 -4.32 -15.43
N TYR A 101 17.45 -3.60 -14.46
CA TYR A 101 16.73 -2.50 -13.81
C TYR A 101 16.46 -1.42 -14.85
N ILE A 102 15.25 -0.87 -14.82
CA ILE A 102 14.86 0.13 -15.84
C ILE A 102 15.74 1.38 -15.77
N SER A 103 16.25 1.73 -14.58
CA SER A 103 17.22 2.80 -14.37
C SER A 103 18.56 2.58 -15.10
N LYS A 104 18.91 1.33 -15.43
CA LYS A 104 20.19 0.95 -16.04
C LYS A 104 20.12 0.77 -17.55
N ILE A 105 18.95 0.57 -18.13
CA ILE A 105 18.82 0.34 -19.58
C ILE A 105 19.43 1.49 -20.41
N PRO A 106 19.21 2.79 -20.08
CA PRO A 106 19.89 3.89 -20.78
C PRO A 106 21.43 3.81 -20.78
N SER A 107 22.02 3.26 -19.71
CA SER A 107 23.48 3.05 -19.64
C SER A 107 23.96 1.92 -20.57
N LEU A 108 23.11 0.93 -20.86
CA LEU A 108 23.42 -0.13 -21.82
C LEU A 108 23.48 0.39 -23.25
N PHE A 109 22.62 1.37 -23.59
CA PHE A 109 22.63 2.04 -24.89
C PHE A 109 23.83 2.99 -25.01
N SER A 110 24.02 3.88 -24.04
CA SER A 110 25.12 4.86 -24.08
C SER A 110 26.53 4.26 -24.00
N SER A 111 26.69 3.13 -23.31
CA SER A 111 27.95 2.36 -23.33
C SER A 111 28.12 1.46 -24.55
N ARG A 112 27.10 1.38 -25.44
CA ARG A 112 27.03 0.49 -26.60
C ARG A 112 27.16 -1.00 -26.27
N GLN A 113 26.89 -1.41 -25.02
CA GLN A 113 26.70 -2.83 -24.70
C GLN A 113 25.49 -3.40 -25.44
N ILE A 114 24.46 -2.57 -25.62
CA ILE A 114 23.39 -2.79 -26.59
C ILE A 114 23.51 -1.66 -27.61
N GLY A 115 24.06 -1.95 -28.78
CA GLY A 115 24.12 -1.02 -29.90
C GLY A 115 22.76 -0.90 -30.60
N LEU A 116 22.39 0.32 -30.97
CA LEU A 116 21.15 0.60 -31.70
C LEU A 116 21.50 1.17 -33.07
N ASP A 117 21.07 0.49 -34.13
CA ASP A 117 21.24 0.96 -35.50
C ASP A 117 20.10 1.89 -35.90
N ALA A 118 18.88 1.59 -35.46
CA ALA A 118 17.72 2.45 -35.67
C ALA A 118 16.84 2.54 -34.43
N ALA A 119 16.15 3.67 -34.26
CA ALA A 119 15.08 3.88 -33.31
C ALA A 119 13.80 4.32 -34.03
N LEU A 120 12.74 3.52 -33.87
CA LEU A 120 11.39 3.87 -34.32
C LEU A 120 10.64 4.48 -33.14
N ILE A 121 10.25 5.75 -33.26
CA ILE A 121 9.58 6.49 -32.18
C ILE A 121 8.27 7.10 -32.66
N GLN A 122 7.43 7.54 -31.72
CA GLN A 122 6.25 8.34 -32.01
C GLN A 122 6.34 9.67 -31.28
N VAL A 123 5.96 10.75 -31.96
CA VAL A 123 6.03 12.12 -31.42
C VAL A 123 4.82 12.96 -31.81
N SER A 124 4.58 14.04 -31.07
CA SER A 124 3.68 15.11 -31.50
C SER A 124 4.23 15.84 -32.73
N PRO A 125 3.40 16.59 -33.48
CA PRO A 125 3.89 17.54 -34.46
C PRO A 125 4.88 18.53 -33.85
N PRO A 126 5.88 19.00 -34.61
CA PRO A 126 6.77 20.06 -34.16
C PRO A 126 5.99 21.36 -33.95
N ASP A 127 6.43 22.15 -32.98
CA ASP A 127 5.96 23.53 -32.83
C ASP A 127 6.72 24.51 -33.73
N GLU A 128 6.44 25.80 -33.54
CA GLU A 128 7.09 26.89 -34.26
C GLU A 128 8.62 26.97 -34.08
N PHE A 129 9.16 26.31 -33.06
CA PHE A 129 10.59 26.22 -32.79
C PHE A 129 11.20 24.89 -33.22
N GLY A 130 10.45 24.03 -33.92
CA GLY A 130 10.93 22.74 -34.39
C GLY A 130 10.98 21.64 -33.32
N TYR A 131 10.33 21.84 -32.16
CA TYR A 131 10.30 20.82 -31.11
C TYR A 131 9.06 19.94 -31.20
N CYS A 132 9.28 18.66 -31.47
CA CYS A 132 8.31 17.59 -31.23
C CYS A 132 8.30 17.23 -29.73
N SER A 133 7.34 16.40 -29.31
CA SER A 133 7.27 15.85 -27.95
C SER A 133 7.07 14.34 -27.98
N LEU A 134 7.83 13.60 -27.16
CA LEU A 134 7.64 12.16 -26.89
C LEU A 134 6.32 11.88 -26.14
N GLY A 135 5.76 12.90 -25.51
CA GLY A 135 4.44 12.85 -24.90
C GLY A 135 4.35 11.83 -23.77
N VAL A 136 3.65 10.73 -24.04
CA VAL A 136 3.32 9.73 -23.02
C VAL A 136 4.41 8.69 -22.78
N SER A 137 5.47 8.65 -23.61
CA SER A 137 6.53 7.64 -23.49
C SER A 137 7.92 8.27 -23.62
N VAL A 138 8.49 8.76 -22.50
CA VAL A 138 9.88 9.22 -22.45
C VAL A 138 10.83 8.07 -22.12
N ASP A 139 10.50 7.34 -21.03
CA ASP A 139 11.14 6.10 -20.58
C ASP A 139 12.61 5.91 -20.98
N ILE A 140 12.88 4.82 -21.69
CA ILE A 140 14.18 4.53 -22.30
C ILE A 140 14.21 5.03 -23.76
N THR A 141 13.07 5.47 -24.31
CA THR A 141 12.92 6.01 -25.66
C THR A 141 13.80 7.23 -25.87
N ARG A 142 13.89 8.13 -24.88
CA ARG A 142 14.80 9.28 -24.94
C ARG A 142 16.25 8.85 -25.16
N SER A 143 16.69 7.84 -24.41
CA SER A 143 18.06 7.32 -24.53
C SER A 143 18.27 6.59 -25.86
N ALA A 144 17.24 5.92 -26.40
CA ALA A 144 17.35 5.30 -27.72
C ALA A 144 17.58 6.35 -28.83
N ILE A 145 16.90 7.50 -28.77
CA ILE A 145 17.11 8.61 -29.72
C ILE A 145 18.54 9.13 -29.66
N GLU A 146 19.07 9.29 -28.44
CA GLU A 146 20.43 9.82 -28.24
C GLU A 146 21.54 8.87 -28.69
N ASN A 147 21.24 7.58 -28.89
CA ASN A 147 22.25 6.54 -29.12
C ASN A 147 22.05 5.72 -30.40
N ALA A 148 20.92 5.84 -31.09
CA ALA A 148 20.69 5.20 -32.38
C ALA A 148 21.38 5.96 -33.52
N ASN A 149 21.84 5.22 -34.53
CA ASN A 149 22.43 5.82 -35.73
C ASN A 149 21.38 6.44 -36.67
N LEU A 150 20.15 5.94 -36.62
CA LEU A 150 19.01 6.36 -37.45
C LEU A 150 17.76 6.53 -36.57
N VAL A 151 17.11 7.69 -36.61
CA VAL A 151 15.88 7.98 -35.86
C VAL A 151 14.73 8.24 -36.83
N ILE A 152 13.73 7.38 -36.81
CA ILE A 152 12.51 7.51 -37.62
C ILE A 152 11.33 7.79 -36.68
N ALA A 153 10.67 8.92 -36.88
CA ALA A 153 9.57 9.35 -36.02
C ALA A 153 8.22 9.33 -36.75
N GLN A 154 7.27 8.59 -36.19
CA GLN A 154 5.86 8.70 -36.53
C GLN A 154 5.31 9.99 -35.89
N VAL A 155 4.91 10.95 -36.72
CA VAL A 155 4.31 12.21 -36.27
C VAL A 155 2.81 12.03 -36.16
N ASN A 156 2.29 12.06 -34.93
CA ASN A 156 0.88 11.87 -34.63
C ASN A 156 0.32 13.08 -33.87
N PRO A 157 -0.63 13.85 -34.46
CA PRO A 157 -1.24 15.01 -33.79
C PRO A 157 -2.01 14.67 -32.52
N LYS A 158 -2.32 13.39 -32.28
CA LYS A 158 -2.97 12.91 -31.04
C LYS A 158 -1.99 12.58 -29.92
N MET A 159 -0.68 12.65 -30.15
CA MET A 159 0.33 12.49 -29.11
C MET A 159 0.31 13.72 -28.17
N PRO A 160 0.05 13.56 -26.86
CA PRO A 160 0.11 14.66 -25.91
C PRO A 160 1.47 15.37 -25.91
N ARG A 161 1.43 16.68 -25.69
CA ARG A 161 2.60 17.51 -25.46
C ARG A 161 2.80 17.69 -23.96
N THR A 162 3.40 16.70 -23.32
CA THR A 162 3.70 16.70 -21.88
C THR A 162 4.96 17.53 -21.60
N PHE A 163 5.03 18.12 -20.40
CA PHE A 163 6.21 18.88 -19.99
C PHE A 163 7.29 17.97 -19.38
N GLY A 164 8.52 18.50 -19.33
CA GLY A 164 9.69 17.83 -18.80
C GLY A 164 10.78 17.69 -19.85
N ALA A 165 11.57 16.62 -19.76
CA ALA A 165 12.59 16.27 -20.76
C ALA A 165 11.98 15.42 -21.89
N THR A 166 10.88 15.90 -22.45
CA THR A 166 10.04 15.22 -23.45
C THR A 166 10.30 15.72 -24.86
N PHE A 167 10.86 16.92 -25.00
CA PHE A 167 11.01 17.59 -26.28
C PHE A 167 12.18 17.04 -27.09
N VAL A 168 11.95 16.82 -28.38
CA VAL A 168 12.94 16.34 -29.35
C VAL A 168 12.90 17.29 -30.54
N HIS A 169 14.04 17.90 -30.87
CA HIS A 169 14.12 18.78 -32.02
C HIS A 169 14.12 17.97 -33.31
N VAL A 170 13.52 18.48 -34.37
CA VAL A 170 13.48 17.83 -35.70
C VAL A 170 14.87 17.51 -36.30
N GLU A 171 15.92 18.19 -35.85
CA GLU A 171 17.30 17.89 -36.24
C GLU A 171 17.84 16.61 -35.60
N GLU A 172 17.25 16.16 -34.48
CA GLU A 172 17.56 14.88 -33.83
C GLU A 172 16.79 13.70 -34.49
N ILE A 173 16.03 13.97 -35.56
CA ILE A 173 15.20 12.99 -36.28
C ILE A 173 15.61 12.97 -37.74
N ASP A 174 15.92 11.79 -38.28
CA ASP A 174 16.30 11.64 -39.69
C ASP A 174 15.08 11.68 -40.61
N TYR A 175 14.03 10.92 -40.26
CA TYR A 175 12.81 10.82 -41.07
C TYR A 175 11.53 11.03 -40.25
N LEU A 176 10.63 11.85 -40.80
CA LEU A 176 9.32 12.16 -40.23
C LEU A 176 8.22 11.53 -41.09
N VAL A 177 7.39 10.69 -40.46
CA VAL A 177 6.28 10.00 -41.13
C VAL A 177 4.97 10.43 -40.49
N TRP A 178 4.17 11.22 -41.22
CA TRP A 178 2.87 11.67 -40.72
C TRP A 178 1.87 10.52 -40.66
N HIS A 179 1.30 10.25 -39.48
CA HIS A 179 0.26 9.25 -39.30
C HIS A 179 -0.63 9.59 -38.09
N GLU A 180 -1.87 9.97 -38.35
CA GLU A 180 -2.86 10.24 -37.31
C GLU A 180 -3.62 8.95 -36.93
N LYS A 181 -3.45 8.53 -35.68
CA LYS A 181 -4.15 7.37 -35.08
C LYS A 181 -4.35 7.62 -33.60
N ASN A 182 -5.39 7.06 -33.00
CA ASN A 182 -5.48 7.07 -31.53
C ASN A 182 -4.26 6.35 -30.94
N LEU A 183 -3.74 6.86 -29.83
CA LEU A 183 -2.69 6.17 -29.09
C LEU A 183 -3.18 4.81 -28.61
N VAL A 184 -2.25 3.89 -28.37
CA VAL A 184 -2.59 2.57 -27.84
C VAL A 184 -3.19 2.75 -26.44
N GLU A 185 -4.47 2.41 -26.30
CA GLU A 185 -5.18 2.47 -25.03
C GLU A 185 -5.04 1.15 -24.28
N THR A 186 -4.57 1.22 -23.03
CA THR A 186 -4.48 0.07 -22.14
C THR A 186 -5.53 0.18 -21.05
N ILE A 187 -6.80 -0.02 -21.42
CA ILE A 187 -7.90 -0.03 -20.46
C ILE A 187 -7.93 -1.40 -19.76
N ARG A 188 -7.37 -1.46 -18.56
CA ARG A 188 -7.56 -2.62 -17.69
C ARG A 188 -8.94 -2.53 -17.02
N THR A 189 -9.99 -2.95 -17.71
CA THR A 189 -11.26 -3.27 -17.05
C THR A 189 -11.03 -4.50 -16.18
N GLY A 190 -11.14 -4.33 -14.86
CA GLY A 190 -10.77 -5.35 -13.89
C GLY A 190 -11.42 -6.70 -14.20
N SER A 191 -10.61 -7.75 -14.19
CA SER A 191 -11.14 -9.08 -13.91
C SER A 191 -11.90 -9.01 -12.59
N ARG A 192 -13.03 -9.70 -12.49
CA ARG A 192 -13.78 -9.93 -11.24
C ARG A 192 -12.91 -10.70 -10.23
N ARG A 193 -11.74 -10.20 -9.85
CA ARG A 193 -11.12 -10.57 -8.58
C ARG A 193 -12.13 -10.20 -7.50
N LYS A 194 -12.24 -11.05 -6.47
CA LYS A 194 -13.14 -10.79 -5.34
C LYS A 194 -12.86 -9.37 -4.84
N GLN A 195 -13.81 -8.47 -5.10
CA GLN A 195 -13.71 -7.05 -4.81
C GLN A 195 -13.28 -6.87 -3.34
N GLU A 196 -13.86 -7.67 -2.45
CA GLU A 196 -13.52 -7.81 -1.02
C GLU A 196 -12.02 -8.00 -0.72
N VAL A 197 -11.29 -8.82 -1.48
CA VAL A 197 -9.84 -9.04 -1.26
C VAL A 197 -9.06 -7.76 -1.54
N THR A 198 -9.40 -7.08 -2.64
CA THR A 198 -8.78 -5.81 -3.00
C THR A 198 -9.13 -4.74 -1.98
N ASP A 199 -10.34 -4.77 -1.45
CA ASP A 199 -10.84 -3.77 -0.50
C ASP A 199 -10.14 -3.87 0.85
N ARG A 200 -9.94 -5.09 1.34
CA ARG A 200 -9.16 -5.35 2.55
C ARG A 200 -7.70 -4.95 2.38
N ILE A 201 -7.05 -5.36 1.28
CA ILE A 201 -5.67 -4.95 1.00
C ILE A 201 -5.57 -3.42 0.92
N GLY A 202 -6.48 -2.77 0.20
CA GLY A 202 -6.50 -1.32 0.07
C GLY A 202 -6.65 -0.59 1.39
N HIS A 203 -7.53 -1.08 2.27
CA HIS A 203 -7.68 -0.56 3.63
C HIS A 203 -6.39 -0.70 4.45
N TYR A 204 -5.72 -1.85 4.42
CA TYR A 204 -4.46 -2.02 5.15
C TYR A 204 -3.35 -1.14 4.60
N VAL A 205 -3.25 -1.00 3.28
CA VAL A 205 -2.26 -0.11 2.68
C VAL A 205 -2.53 1.35 3.03
N SER A 206 -3.79 1.80 3.09
CA SER A 206 -4.10 3.19 3.46
C SER A 206 -3.74 3.54 4.92
N GLN A 207 -3.67 2.55 5.81
CA GLN A 207 -3.17 2.73 7.19
C GLN A 207 -1.65 3.00 7.24
N LEU A 208 -0.91 2.59 6.22
CA LEU A 208 0.55 2.78 6.13
C LEU A 208 0.95 4.06 5.40
N VAL A 209 0.02 4.68 4.66
CA VAL A 209 0.27 5.92 3.91
C VAL A 209 -0.16 7.11 4.77
N ASP A 210 0.80 7.94 5.17
CA ASP A 210 0.54 9.18 5.89
C ASP A 210 0.16 10.35 4.95
N ASP A 211 -0.51 11.37 5.49
CA ASP A 211 -0.71 12.64 4.79
C ASP A 211 0.65 13.26 4.41
N GLY A 212 0.73 13.87 3.23
CA GLY A 212 1.96 14.46 2.71
C GLY A 212 2.96 13.46 2.12
N ALA A 213 2.66 12.15 2.10
CA ALA A 213 3.52 11.14 1.50
C ALA A 213 3.70 11.35 -0.01
N THR A 214 4.87 10.97 -0.54
CA THR A 214 5.12 10.93 -1.99
C THR A 214 4.99 9.49 -2.48
N LEU A 215 4.13 9.25 -3.46
CA LEU A 215 3.77 7.91 -3.90
C LEU A 215 4.53 7.49 -5.16
N GLN A 216 5.00 6.24 -5.14
CA GLN A 216 5.17 5.41 -6.33
C GLN A 216 4.16 4.27 -6.29
N ILE A 217 3.53 4.00 -7.43
CA ILE A 217 2.59 2.88 -7.59
C ILE A 217 3.14 1.96 -8.67
N GLY A 218 3.45 0.73 -8.28
CA GLY A 218 3.98 -0.29 -9.18
C GLY A 218 2.96 -0.75 -10.22
N PHE A 219 3.47 -1.40 -11.26
CA PHE A 219 2.65 -1.93 -12.34
C PHE A 219 1.77 -3.10 -11.86
N GLY A 220 0.47 -3.06 -12.18
CA GLY A 220 -0.46 -4.15 -11.92
C GLY A 220 -1.84 -3.68 -11.47
N LEU A 221 -2.86 -4.49 -11.77
CA LEU A 221 -4.25 -4.15 -11.45
C LEU A 221 -4.47 -3.92 -9.94
N LEU A 222 -3.80 -4.71 -9.09
CA LEU A 222 -3.95 -4.59 -7.64
C LEU A 222 -3.41 -3.25 -7.12
N SER A 223 -2.14 -2.93 -7.38
CA SER A 223 -1.50 -1.69 -6.92
C SER A 223 -2.27 -0.45 -7.39
N LEU A 224 -2.72 -0.45 -8.65
CA LEU A 224 -3.53 0.63 -9.20
C LEU A 224 -4.92 0.73 -8.55
N SER A 225 -5.53 -0.40 -8.18
CA SER A 225 -6.85 -0.42 -7.50
C SER A 225 -6.79 0.06 -6.05
N ILE A 226 -5.60 0.07 -5.44
CA ILE A 226 -5.41 0.53 -4.06
C ILE A 226 -5.53 2.06 -3.96
N LEU A 227 -5.21 2.81 -5.03
CA LEU A 227 -5.26 4.27 -5.03
C LEU A 227 -6.60 4.85 -4.56
N LYS A 228 -7.73 4.19 -4.86
CA LYS A 228 -9.05 4.67 -4.44
C LYS A 228 -9.25 4.69 -2.91
N TYR A 229 -8.42 3.96 -2.16
CA TYR A 229 -8.45 3.91 -0.69
C TYR A 229 -7.61 4.99 -0.03
N LEU A 230 -6.98 5.85 -0.83
CA LEU A 230 -6.19 6.99 -0.35
C LEU A 230 -6.96 8.31 -0.53
N ASP A 231 -8.28 8.25 -0.75
CA ASP A 231 -9.06 9.44 -1.10
C ASP A 231 -9.44 10.34 0.09
N ASP A 232 -9.22 9.85 1.32
CA ASP A 232 -9.32 10.58 2.57
C ASP A 232 -7.99 11.27 2.98
N LYS A 233 -6.89 10.91 2.31
CA LYS A 233 -5.57 11.49 2.55
C LYS A 233 -5.47 12.91 2.03
N LYS A 234 -4.47 13.63 2.54
CA LYS A 234 -4.20 15.02 2.18
C LYS A 234 -2.77 15.17 1.70
N ASP A 235 -2.61 16.04 0.71
CA ASP A 235 -1.31 16.58 0.27
C ASP A 235 -0.33 15.55 -0.27
N LEU A 236 -0.86 14.51 -0.88
CA LEU A 236 -0.05 13.48 -1.50
C LEU A 236 0.76 14.04 -2.68
N GLY A 237 1.98 13.54 -2.82
CA GLY A 237 2.85 13.73 -3.96
C GLY A 237 2.94 12.48 -4.83
N VAL A 238 3.43 12.65 -6.06
CA VAL A 238 3.71 11.55 -6.98
C VAL A 238 5.10 11.68 -7.57
N HIS A 239 5.87 10.60 -7.43
CA HIS A 239 7.13 10.34 -8.14
C HIS A 239 7.12 8.86 -8.48
N THR A 240 6.74 8.52 -9.71
CA THR A 240 6.42 7.14 -10.10
C THR A 240 6.97 6.84 -11.48
N GLN A 241 7.17 5.57 -11.86
CA GLN A 241 7.52 5.26 -13.25
C GLN A 241 6.38 5.63 -14.22
N MET A 242 5.14 5.40 -13.81
CA MET A 242 3.98 5.43 -14.71
C MET A 242 2.77 6.12 -14.08
N ILE A 243 2.12 6.99 -14.86
CA ILE A 243 0.80 7.60 -14.57
C ILE A 243 -0.29 6.86 -15.36
N THR A 244 -1.45 6.66 -14.73
CA THR A 244 -2.62 6.00 -15.34
C THR A 244 -3.93 6.66 -14.95
N ASP A 245 -5.04 6.22 -15.54
CA ASP A 245 -6.40 6.65 -15.17
C ASP A 245 -6.69 6.53 -13.66
N SER A 246 -6.07 5.56 -12.98
CA SER A 246 -6.29 5.32 -11.55
C SER A 246 -5.90 6.50 -10.66
N PHE A 247 -5.03 7.39 -11.14
CA PHE A 247 -4.66 8.60 -10.41
C PHE A 247 -5.67 9.76 -10.60
N LEU A 248 -6.45 9.76 -11.69
CA LEU A 248 -7.33 10.87 -12.05
C LEU A 248 -8.29 11.30 -10.94
N PRO A 249 -8.97 10.37 -10.21
CA PRO A 249 -9.88 10.77 -9.15
C PRO A 249 -9.16 11.56 -8.04
N LEU A 250 -7.95 11.14 -7.66
CA LEU A 250 -7.20 11.78 -6.58
C LEU A 250 -6.62 13.13 -7.00
N PHE A 251 -6.16 13.27 -8.24
CA PHE A 251 -5.76 14.56 -8.80
C PHE A 251 -6.95 15.53 -8.85
N LYS A 252 -8.11 15.09 -9.35
CA LYS A 252 -9.32 15.93 -9.45
C LYS A 252 -9.88 16.35 -8.09
N LYS A 253 -9.78 15.49 -7.08
CA LYS A 253 -10.16 15.82 -5.69
C LYS A 253 -9.13 16.72 -4.98
N GLY A 254 -7.95 16.96 -5.56
CA GLY A 254 -6.86 17.72 -4.93
C GLY A 254 -6.15 16.98 -3.80
N VAL A 255 -6.44 15.68 -3.62
CA VAL A 255 -5.76 14.78 -2.68
C VAL A 255 -4.30 14.64 -3.08
N ILE A 256 -4.04 14.41 -4.36
CA ILE A 256 -2.71 14.54 -4.94
C ILE A 256 -2.55 15.97 -5.45
N ASN A 257 -1.62 16.70 -4.85
CA ASN A 257 -1.30 18.07 -5.24
C ASN A 257 0.20 18.37 -5.25
N ASN A 258 1.04 17.40 -4.87
CA ASN A 258 2.50 17.47 -4.95
C ASN A 258 3.16 18.59 -4.12
N ARG A 259 2.43 19.33 -3.28
CA ARG A 259 2.96 20.52 -2.58
C ARG A 259 3.91 20.20 -1.44
N LYS A 260 3.85 18.98 -0.92
CA LYS A 260 4.72 18.49 0.18
C LYS A 260 5.96 17.76 -0.32
N LYS A 261 6.11 17.54 -1.63
CA LYS A 261 7.32 16.96 -2.20
C LYS A 261 8.52 17.87 -1.97
N ASN A 262 9.69 17.28 -1.75
CA ASN A 262 10.95 17.99 -1.64
C ASN A 262 11.62 18.17 -3.03
N LEU A 263 11.48 17.18 -3.91
CA LEU A 263 11.99 17.24 -5.29
C LEU A 263 10.85 17.66 -6.23
N LEU A 264 11.06 18.78 -6.95
CA LEU A 264 10.07 19.34 -7.88
C LEU A 264 8.68 19.53 -7.21
N PRO A 265 8.59 20.36 -6.15
CA PRO A 265 7.32 20.62 -5.47
C PRO A 265 6.26 21.16 -6.44
N GLY A 266 5.03 20.69 -6.27
CA GLY A 266 3.90 21.01 -7.15
C GLY A 266 3.82 20.18 -8.44
N MET A 267 4.86 19.39 -8.76
CA MET A 267 4.90 18.56 -9.96
C MET A 267 4.79 17.06 -9.65
N ALA A 268 3.92 16.36 -10.37
CA ALA A 268 3.89 14.90 -10.48
C ALA A 268 5.00 14.46 -11.44
N VAL A 269 5.93 13.65 -10.95
CA VAL A 269 7.07 13.16 -11.72
C VAL A 269 6.76 11.78 -12.27
N ALA A 270 6.98 11.58 -13.57
CA ALA A 270 6.79 10.30 -14.24
C ALA A 270 7.76 10.07 -15.41
N SER A 271 7.75 8.86 -15.95
CA SER A 271 8.48 8.53 -17.19
C SER A 271 7.56 8.07 -18.32
N LEU A 272 6.40 7.51 -17.94
CA LEU A 272 5.39 6.93 -18.81
C LEU A 272 3.97 7.35 -18.40
N CYS A 273 3.08 7.41 -19.37
CA CYS A 273 1.64 7.53 -19.17
C CYS A 273 0.92 6.43 -19.96
N MET A 274 0.07 5.66 -19.28
CA MET A 274 -0.66 4.53 -19.87
C MET A 274 -2.10 4.54 -19.40
N GLY A 275 -3.04 4.28 -20.30
CA GLY A 275 -4.44 4.29 -19.91
C GLY A 275 -5.39 4.51 -21.07
N SER A 276 -6.50 5.18 -20.79
CA SER A 276 -7.47 5.63 -21.77
C SER A 276 -7.13 7.01 -22.34
N GLU A 277 -7.86 7.41 -23.37
CA GLU A 277 -7.84 8.79 -23.89
C GLU A 277 -8.01 9.86 -22.80
N LYS A 278 -8.74 9.56 -21.71
CA LYS A 278 -8.98 10.52 -20.62
C LYS A 278 -7.71 10.94 -19.91
N ILE A 279 -6.78 10.00 -19.62
CA ILE A 279 -5.53 10.35 -18.96
C ILE A 279 -4.58 11.05 -19.93
N PHE A 280 -4.56 10.64 -21.20
CA PHE A 280 -3.76 11.29 -22.24
C PHE A 280 -4.15 12.77 -22.41
N ASN A 281 -5.45 13.05 -22.49
CA ASN A 281 -5.96 14.42 -22.54
C ASN A 281 -5.70 15.21 -21.24
N TYR A 282 -5.63 14.54 -20.09
CA TYR A 282 -5.39 15.20 -18.80
C TYR A 282 -3.93 15.63 -18.60
N VAL A 283 -2.98 14.88 -19.16
CA VAL A 283 -1.55 15.19 -19.08
C VAL A 283 -1.09 16.14 -20.19
N ASP A 284 -1.85 16.26 -21.28
CA ASP A 284 -1.53 17.16 -22.40
C ASP A 284 -1.43 18.62 -21.94
N ARG A 285 -0.25 19.22 -22.14
CA ARG A 285 0.06 20.62 -21.79
C ARG A 285 -0.29 21.01 -20.35
N ASN A 286 -0.33 20.05 -19.44
CA ASN A 286 -0.67 20.29 -18.05
C ASN A 286 0.62 20.49 -17.22
N PRO A 287 0.90 21.70 -16.70
CA PRO A 287 2.15 22.03 -16.01
C PRO A 287 2.34 21.28 -14.69
N MET A 288 1.32 20.59 -14.19
CA MET A 288 1.45 19.71 -13.03
C MET A 288 2.34 18.50 -13.32
N PHE A 289 2.50 18.08 -14.57
CA PHE A 289 3.26 16.87 -14.89
C PHE A 289 4.66 17.17 -15.40
N TYR A 290 5.64 16.40 -14.94
CA TYR A 290 7.03 16.47 -15.37
C TYR A 290 7.53 15.08 -15.76
N PHE A 291 7.64 14.83 -17.06
CA PHE A 291 8.10 13.57 -17.62
C PHE A 291 9.59 13.59 -17.91
N ARG A 292 10.31 12.52 -17.54
CA ARG A 292 11.75 12.38 -17.81
C ARG A 292 12.13 10.92 -18.03
N SER A 293 13.34 10.68 -18.55
CA SER A 293 13.88 9.36 -18.82
C SER A 293 13.95 8.47 -17.57
N SER A 294 13.87 7.15 -17.79
CA SER A 294 13.80 6.16 -16.70
C SER A 294 15.05 6.15 -15.81
N ASP A 295 16.24 6.40 -16.34
CA ASP A 295 17.48 6.51 -15.56
C ASP A 295 17.44 7.65 -14.53
N TRP A 296 16.68 8.72 -14.79
CA TRP A 296 16.50 9.82 -13.85
C TRP A 296 15.34 9.59 -12.89
N VAL A 297 14.18 9.17 -13.41
CA VAL A 297 12.97 8.95 -12.59
C VAL A 297 13.20 7.82 -11.58
N ASN A 298 13.93 6.78 -11.98
CA ASN A 298 14.20 5.60 -11.17
C ASN A 298 15.58 5.63 -10.52
N ASP A 299 16.28 6.77 -10.48
CA ASP A 299 17.51 6.87 -9.70
C ASP A 299 17.19 6.85 -8.20
N PRO A 300 17.65 5.84 -7.43
CA PRO A 300 17.38 5.77 -5.99
C PRO A 300 17.83 7.02 -5.23
N ILE A 301 18.91 7.69 -5.67
CA ILE A 301 19.41 8.92 -5.04
C ILE A 301 18.38 10.05 -5.20
N LEU A 302 17.76 10.16 -6.37
CA LEU A 302 16.75 11.19 -6.64
C LEU A 302 15.41 10.87 -5.98
N ILE A 303 15.01 9.60 -5.99
CA ILE A 303 13.81 9.12 -5.27
C ILE A 303 13.93 9.46 -3.78
N ALA A 304 15.08 9.17 -3.18
CA ALA A 304 15.37 9.39 -1.76
C ALA A 304 15.31 10.86 -1.33
N ARG A 305 15.38 11.81 -2.27
CA ARG A 305 15.25 13.25 -1.97
C ARG A 305 13.84 13.62 -1.57
N ASN A 306 12.82 12.83 -1.87
CA ASN A 306 11.46 13.03 -1.36
C ASN A 306 11.37 12.40 0.03
N ASP A 307 11.05 13.18 1.05
CA ASP A 307 10.72 12.67 2.38
C ASP A 307 9.39 11.89 2.31
N ASN A 308 9.22 10.91 3.21
CA ASN A 308 8.02 10.06 3.27
C ASN A 308 7.69 9.44 1.90
N MET A 309 8.71 8.95 1.19
CA MET A 309 8.52 8.24 -0.07
C MET A 309 7.91 6.86 0.20
N VAL A 310 6.76 6.57 -0.42
CA VAL A 310 6.04 5.31 -0.26
C VAL A 310 5.95 4.60 -1.60
N SER A 311 6.57 3.42 -1.70
CA SER A 311 6.43 2.54 -2.86
C SER A 311 5.38 1.47 -2.59
N ILE A 312 4.39 1.34 -3.47
CA ILE A 312 3.34 0.31 -3.39
C ILE A 312 3.43 -0.58 -4.63
N SER A 313 4.01 -1.76 -4.45
CA SER A 313 4.25 -2.72 -5.52
C SER A 313 3.50 -4.04 -5.29
N SER A 314 3.46 -4.90 -6.32
CA SER A 314 2.90 -6.24 -6.19
C SER A 314 3.93 -7.32 -6.48
N ALA A 315 3.63 -8.53 -6.05
CA ALA A 315 4.50 -9.70 -6.21
C ALA A 315 3.69 -10.92 -6.62
N LEU A 316 4.28 -11.88 -7.31
CA LEU A 316 3.67 -13.19 -7.59
C LEU A 316 3.74 -14.10 -6.35
N GLU A 317 4.90 -14.16 -5.69
CA GLU A 317 5.16 -14.96 -4.50
C GLU A 317 6.03 -14.18 -3.52
N VAL A 318 5.80 -14.41 -2.22
CA VAL A 318 6.68 -13.96 -1.13
C VAL A 318 7.03 -15.16 -0.27
N ASP A 319 8.31 -15.43 -0.06
CA ASP A 319 8.70 -16.54 0.81
C ASP A 319 8.76 -16.17 2.29
N LEU A 320 8.77 -17.17 3.17
CA LEU A 320 8.80 -16.99 4.63
C LEU A 320 10.03 -16.24 5.18
N THR A 321 11.06 -16.01 4.36
CA THR A 321 12.21 -15.19 4.74
C THR A 321 12.07 -13.72 4.31
N GLY A 322 11.07 -13.43 3.48
CA GLY A 322 10.78 -12.11 2.92
C GLY A 322 11.37 -11.87 1.53
N GLN A 323 11.82 -12.89 0.80
CA GLN A 323 12.20 -12.72 -0.60
C GLN A 323 10.95 -12.62 -1.46
N VAL A 324 11.03 -11.85 -2.54
CA VAL A 324 9.89 -11.55 -3.39
C VAL A 324 10.21 -11.91 -4.83
N CYS A 325 9.33 -12.71 -5.43
CA CYS A 325 9.30 -12.93 -6.87
C CYS A 325 8.15 -12.12 -7.47
N SER A 326 8.44 -11.29 -8.47
CA SER A 326 7.43 -10.49 -9.18
C SER A 326 7.38 -10.74 -10.68
N ASP A 327 8.41 -11.36 -11.26
CA ASP A 327 8.63 -11.39 -12.71
C ASP A 327 8.57 -12.78 -13.36
N SER A 328 8.45 -13.84 -12.57
CA SER A 328 8.52 -15.22 -13.08
C SER A 328 7.58 -16.19 -12.33
N MET A 329 7.16 -17.25 -13.02
CA MET A 329 6.39 -18.36 -12.47
C MET A 329 7.23 -19.63 -12.54
N GLY A 330 7.98 -19.92 -11.47
CA GLY A 330 9.09 -20.86 -11.56
C GLY A 330 10.08 -20.40 -12.62
N SER A 331 10.47 -21.27 -13.55
CA SER A 331 11.36 -20.94 -14.67
C SER A 331 10.71 -20.14 -15.81
N LEU A 332 9.41 -19.84 -15.75
CA LEU A 332 8.68 -19.18 -16.82
C LEU A 332 8.65 -17.66 -16.62
N PHE A 333 9.32 -16.89 -17.49
CA PHE A 333 9.36 -15.43 -17.41
C PHE A 333 7.99 -14.80 -17.71
N TYR A 334 7.39 -14.19 -16.70
CA TYR A 334 6.02 -13.69 -16.72
C TYR A 334 5.93 -12.20 -17.04
N SER A 335 6.96 -11.42 -16.68
CA SER A 335 7.03 -9.98 -16.94
C SER A 335 8.49 -9.51 -17.03
N GLY A 336 8.89 -8.52 -16.23
CA GLY A 336 10.29 -8.17 -16.03
C GLY A 336 10.51 -7.53 -14.66
N ILE A 337 11.78 -7.33 -14.29
CA ILE A 337 12.18 -6.75 -12.98
C ILE A 337 11.62 -5.32 -12.83
N GLY A 338 11.68 -4.52 -13.89
CA GLY A 338 11.07 -3.18 -13.93
C GLY A 338 11.72 -2.16 -12.98
N ASP A 339 10.88 -1.32 -12.38
CA ASP A 339 11.23 -0.21 -11.49
C ASP A 339 11.19 -0.56 -9.99
N GLN A 340 10.71 -1.76 -9.64
CA GLN A 340 10.41 -2.11 -8.25
C GLN A 340 11.62 -1.93 -7.33
N VAL A 341 12.77 -2.51 -7.68
CA VAL A 341 13.99 -2.45 -6.85
C VAL A 341 14.55 -1.04 -6.77
N ASP A 342 14.46 -0.28 -7.86
CA ASP A 342 14.90 1.12 -7.92
C ASP A 342 14.14 1.96 -6.86
N PHE A 343 12.82 1.83 -6.82
CA PHE A 343 11.97 2.52 -5.84
C PHE A 343 12.12 2.01 -4.42
N LEU A 344 12.25 0.70 -4.21
CA LEU A 344 12.47 0.13 -2.88
C LEU A 344 13.75 0.68 -2.23
N ARG A 345 14.85 0.74 -2.99
CA ARG A 345 16.11 1.34 -2.52
C ARG A 345 15.99 2.85 -2.32
N GLY A 346 15.29 3.55 -3.19
CA GLY A 346 15.01 4.97 -3.00
C GLY A 346 14.19 5.25 -1.73
N CYS A 347 13.21 4.39 -1.42
CA CYS A 347 12.41 4.50 -0.19
C CYS A 347 13.24 4.24 1.06
N SER A 348 14.12 3.22 1.07
CA SER A 348 14.96 2.92 2.24
C SER A 348 15.99 4.03 2.54
N MET A 349 16.39 4.79 1.51
CA MET A 349 17.24 5.97 1.63
C MET A 349 16.47 7.26 1.96
N SER A 350 15.15 7.27 1.75
CA SER A 350 14.28 8.42 2.05
C SER A 350 14.04 8.56 3.56
N LYS A 351 14.02 9.80 4.04
CA LYS A 351 13.66 10.07 5.44
C LYS A 351 12.18 9.76 5.66
N GLY A 352 11.90 8.73 6.45
CA GLY A 352 10.54 8.26 6.70
C GLY A 352 9.93 7.49 5.52
N GLY A 353 10.74 7.11 4.52
CA GLY A 353 10.27 6.31 3.41
C GLY A 353 10.01 4.86 3.83
N LEU A 354 9.12 4.20 3.07
CA LEU A 354 8.76 2.80 3.29
C LEU A 354 8.34 2.12 1.99
N SER A 355 8.55 0.80 1.95
CA SER A 355 8.17 -0.07 0.84
C SER A 355 7.05 -1.04 1.22
N ILE A 356 6.06 -1.17 0.35
CA ILE A 356 4.89 -2.02 0.55
C ILE A 356 4.77 -3.00 -0.62
N ILE A 357 4.81 -4.30 -0.31
CA ILE A 357 4.51 -5.38 -1.25
C ILE A 357 3.10 -5.90 -0.97
N ALA A 358 2.15 -5.57 -1.85
CA ALA A 358 0.77 -5.97 -1.74
C ALA A 358 0.45 -7.16 -2.67
N LEU A 359 -0.21 -8.18 -2.13
CA LEU A 359 -0.67 -9.33 -2.91
C LEU A 359 -1.87 -10.02 -2.26
N PRO A 360 -2.84 -10.56 -3.03
CA PRO A 360 -3.73 -11.58 -2.52
C PRO A 360 -2.93 -12.72 -1.89
N SER A 361 -3.39 -13.24 -0.76
CA SER A 361 -2.75 -14.37 -0.08
C SER A 361 -2.76 -15.67 -0.89
N THR A 362 -3.64 -15.77 -1.90
CA THR A 362 -3.79 -16.96 -2.75
C THR A 362 -3.90 -16.64 -4.25
N ALA A 363 -3.70 -17.67 -5.07
CA ALA A 363 -3.95 -17.70 -6.51
C ALA A 363 -4.86 -18.90 -6.86
N LYS A 364 -5.21 -19.05 -8.15
CA LYS A 364 -6.01 -20.17 -8.69
C LYS A 364 -7.25 -20.48 -7.82
N ASN A 365 -8.08 -19.45 -7.59
CA ASN A 365 -9.31 -19.55 -6.78
C ASN A 365 -9.11 -20.08 -5.36
N GLY A 366 -8.00 -19.72 -4.69
CA GLY A 366 -7.74 -20.09 -3.30
C GLY A 366 -6.98 -21.40 -3.12
N THR A 367 -6.65 -22.10 -4.21
CA THR A 367 -6.00 -23.42 -4.16
C THR A 367 -4.48 -23.35 -4.05
N VAL A 368 -3.88 -22.20 -4.34
CA VAL A 368 -2.42 -22.01 -4.28
C VAL A 368 -2.11 -20.83 -3.37
N SER A 369 -1.29 -21.03 -2.34
CA SER A 369 -0.79 -19.92 -1.50
C SER A 369 0.22 -19.07 -2.26
N ARG A 370 0.23 -17.77 -1.99
CA ARG A 370 1.23 -16.82 -2.51
C ARG A 370 2.22 -16.34 -1.45
N ILE A 371 1.92 -16.62 -0.18
CA ILE A 371 2.94 -16.71 0.86
C ILE A 371 3.44 -18.15 0.85
N VAL A 372 4.71 -18.36 0.54
CA VAL A 372 5.27 -19.70 0.26
C VAL A 372 6.43 -20.02 1.21
N PRO A 373 6.73 -21.29 1.51
CA PRO A 373 7.85 -21.62 2.38
C PRO A 373 9.22 -21.22 1.81
N PHE A 374 9.35 -21.29 0.49
CA PHE A 374 10.48 -20.87 -0.34
C PHE A 374 9.90 -20.52 -1.71
N LEU A 375 10.52 -19.61 -2.44
CA LEU A 375 10.10 -19.28 -3.81
C LEU A 375 10.13 -20.54 -4.68
N SER A 376 9.20 -20.63 -5.63
CA SER A 376 9.13 -21.74 -6.58
C SER A 376 10.49 -22.01 -7.25
N GLU A 377 10.81 -23.29 -7.51
CA GLU A 377 12.06 -23.64 -8.19
C GLU A 377 12.18 -22.93 -9.55
N GLY A 378 13.34 -22.30 -9.79
CA GLY A 378 13.58 -21.48 -10.97
C GLY A 378 13.04 -20.04 -10.92
N ALA A 379 12.25 -19.67 -9.89
CA ALA A 379 11.73 -18.32 -9.74
C ALA A 379 12.85 -17.31 -9.48
N GLY A 380 12.78 -16.18 -10.18
CA GLY A 380 13.67 -15.04 -10.02
C GLY A 380 13.40 -14.29 -8.71
N VAL A 381 14.43 -14.06 -7.92
CA VAL A 381 14.36 -13.12 -6.78
C VAL A 381 14.43 -11.71 -7.35
N ALA A 382 13.27 -11.08 -7.54
CA ALA A 382 13.20 -9.71 -8.00
C ALA A 382 13.61 -8.74 -6.90
N THR A 383 13.09 -8.93 -5.69
CA THR A 383 13.45 -8.14 -4.50
C THR A 383 14.01 -9.05 -3.41
N THR A 384 15.16 -8.67 -2.86
CA THR A 384 15.82 -9.47 -1.83
C THR A 384 15.14 -9.30 -0.47
N ARG A 385 15.35 -10.26 0.43
CA ARG A 385 14.84 -10.17 1.81
C ARG A 385 15.37 -8.94 2.58
N GLY A 386 16.44 -8.30 2.11
CA GLY A 386 17.00 -7.10 2.75
C GLY A 386 16.25 -5.81 2.44
N ASP A 387 15.44 -5.79 1.37
CA ASP A 387 14.86 -4.56 0.81
C ASP A 387 13.39 -4.33 1.18
N VAL A 388 12.70 -5.32 1.78
CA VAL A 388 11.25 -5.27 2.02
C VAL A 388 10.92 -4.77 3.43
N ASP A 389 10.10 -3.72 3.53
CA ASP A 389 9.60 -3.22 4.82
C ASP A 389 8.28 -3.87 5.21
N PHE A 390 7.27 -3.83 4.33
CA PHE A 390 5.94 -4.36 4.60
C PHE A 390 5.46 -5.31 3.50
N VAL A 391 4.78 -6.38 3.91
CA VAL A 391 4.00 -7.26 3.03
C VAL A 391 2.55 -7.19 3.47
N VAL A 392 1.63 -7.01 2.53
CA VAL A 392 0.20 -6.81 2.81
C VAL A 392 -0.64 -7.79 2.01
N THR A 393 -1.49 -8.54 2.70
CA THR A 393 -2.54 -9.35 2.09
C THR A 393 -3.91 -8.91 2.59
N GLU A 394 -4.97 -9.56 2.14
CA GLU A 394 -6.30 -9.36 2.71
C GLU A 394 -6.38 -9.73 4.20
N TYR A 395 -5.41 -10.47 4.76
CA TYR A 395 -5.40 -10.88 6.17
C TYR A 395 -4.58 -9.98 7.10
N GLY A 396 -3.93 -8.94 6.56
CA GLY A 396 -3.24 -7.95 7.39
C GLY A 396 -1.90 -7.49 6.83
N ILE A 397 -1.11 -6.90 7.72
CA ILE A 397 0.20 -6.29 7.44
C ILE A 397 1.27 -7.09 8.18
N ALA A 398 2.27 -7.58 7.45
CA ALA A 398 3.51 -8.14 8.00
C ALA A 398 4.61 -7.10 7.87
N ALA A 399 5.21 -6.69 8.99
CA ALA A 399 6.37 -5.81 8.99
C ALA A 399 7.65 -6.64 9.09
N LEU A 400 8.61 -6.47 8.18
CA LEU A 400 9.80 -7.32 8.05
C LEU A 400 11.12 -6.60 8.35
N GLN A 401 11.15 -5.27 8.24
CA GLN A 401 12.36 -4.48 8.51
C GLN A 401 12.83 -4.67 9.96
N GLY A 402 14.12 -4.92 10.15
CA GLY A 402 14.72 -5.13 11.47
C GLY A 402 14.37 -6.45 12.18
N LYS A 403 13.54 -7.31 11.58
CA LYS A 403 13.11 -8.59 12.17
C LYS A 403 13.97 -9.77 11.73
N GLY A 404 14.28 -10.66 12.67
CA GLY A 404 14.96 -11.93 12.39
C GLY A 404 14.07 -12.92 11.64
N ILE A 405 14.66 -13.99 11.08
CA ILE A 405 13.93 -15.00 10.28
C ILE A 405 12.74 -15.58 11.05
N TYR A 406 12.91 -15.90 12.33
CA TYR A 406 11.82 -16.38 13.16
C TYR A 406 10.59 -15.45 13.13
N GLN A 407 10.82 -14.16 13.40
CA GLN A 407 9.74 -13.17 13.45
C GLN A 407 9.10 -12.96 12.08
N ARG A 408 9.91 -12.96 11.01
CA ARG A 408 9.41 -12.84 9.63
C ARG A 408 8.51 -14.01 9.25
N VAL A 409 8.89 -15.24 9.61
CA VAL A 409 8.05 -16.43 9.41
C VAL A 409 6.70 -16.24 10.09
N MET A 410 6.68 -15.80 11.36
CA MET A 410 5.44 -15.62 12.10
C MET A 410 4.57 -14.50 11.52
N GLU A 411 5.16 -13.37 11.14
CA GLU A 411 4.46 -12.24 10.49
C GLU A 411 3.84 -12.65 9.15
N LEU A 412 4.60 -13.32 8.29
CA LEU A 412 4.15 -13.74 6.96
C LEU A 412 3.12 -14.86 7.04
N ALA A 413 3.31 -15.84 7.93
CA ALA A 413 2.34 -16.90 8.15
C ALA A 413 1.02 -16.33 8.69
N GLN A 414 1.07 -15.29 9.54
CA GLN A 414 -0.14 -14.65 10.07
C GLN A 414 -0.98 -13.99 8.96
N ILE A 415 -0.35 -13.36 7.97
CA ILE A 415 -1.04 -12.74 6.84
C ILE A 415 -1.27 -13.72 5.67
N ALA A 416 -0.85 -14.97 5.79
CA ALA A 416 -1.21 -16.01 4.82
C ALA A 416 -2.68 -16.42 4.98
N HIS A 417 -3.23 -17.03 3.92
CA HIS A 417 -4.58 -17.56 3.96
C HIS A 417 -4.69 -18.65 5.04
N PRO A 418 -5.75 -18.66 5.88
CA PRO A 418 -5.85 -19.54 7.05
C PRO A 418 -5.59 -21.02 6.76
N ASN A 419 -6.09 -21.53 5.63
CA ASN A 419 -5.88 -22.92 5.16
C ASN A 419 -4.40 -23.33 5.00
N PHE A 420 -3.47 -22.39 4.79
CA PHE A 420 -2.06 -22.70 4.52
C PHE A 420 -1.14 -22.40 5.72
N ARG A 421 -1.63 -21.76 6.78
CA ARG A 421 -0.79 -21.30 7.91
C ARG A 421 -0.07 -22.46 8.61
N ALA A 422 -0.76 -23.57 8.83
CA ALA A 422 -0.18 -24.75 9.47
C ALA A 422 0.95 -25.36 8.62
N GLU A 423 0.70 -25.52 7.31
CA GLU A 423 1.69 -26.07 6.37
C GLU A 423 2.95 -25.19 6.29
N LEU A 424 2.77 -23.86 6.26
CA LEU A 424 3.87 -22.89 6.26
C LEU A 424 4.76 -23.06 7.50
N ILE A 425 4.15 -23.22 8.67
CA ILE A 425 4.84 -23.37 9.95
C ILE A 425 5.56 -24.72 10.01
N ASP A 426 4.92 -25.81 9.59
CA ASP A 426 5.56 -27.13 9.51
C ASP A 426 6.77 -27.12 8.55
N SER A 427 6.64 -26.41 7.43
CA SER A 427 7.73 -26.26 6.46
C SER A 427 8.89 -25.44 7.03
N ALA A 428 8.60 -24.38 7.78
CA ALA A 428 9.59 -23.56 8.46
C ALA A 428 10.32 -24.31 9.59
N LYS A 429 9.62 -25.16 10.35
CA LYS A 429 10.22 -26.06 11.35
C LYS A 429 11.19 -27.04 10.71
N LYS A 430 10.77 -27.72 9.64
CA LYS A 430 11.63 -28.65 8.88
C LYS A 430 12.92 -27.97 8.39
N ARG A 431 12.84 -26.68 8.06
CA ARG A 431 13.96 -25.83 7.62
C ARG A 431 14.75 -25.18 8.75
N ARG A 432 14.33 -25.36 10.01
CA ARG A 432 14.95 -24.75 11.20
C ARG A 432 14.96 -23.22 11.15
N TYR A 433 13.95 -22.62 10.51
CA TYR A 433 13.73 -21.17 10.54
C TYR A 433 13.07 -20.71 11.84
N ILE A 434 12.31 -21.62 12.45
CA ILE A 434 11.62 -21.45 13.73
C ILE A 434 11.85 -22.68 14.62
N PHE A 435 11.52 -22.55 15.90
CA PHE A 435 11.62 -23.66 16.85
C PHE A 435 10.67 -24.81 16.51
N SER A 436 11.08 -26.06 16.78
CA SER A 436 10.30 -27.25 16.41
C SER A 436 8.95 -27.35 17.11
N ASP A 437 8.84 -26.74 18.28
CA ASP A 437 7.65 -26.64 19.12
C ASP A 437 6.78 -25.41 18.78
N GLN A 438 7.13 -24.61 17.76
CA GLN A 438 6.34 -23.45 17.38
C GLN A 438 4.90 -23.78 16.98
N LEU A 439 3.91 -23.13 17.56
CA LEU A 439 2.51 -23.33 17.18
C LEU A 439 2.15 -22.48 15.95
N PRO A 440 1.27 -22.97 15.05
CA PRO A 440 0.83 -22.17 13.92
C PRO A 440 -0.16 -21.09 14.35
N PRO A 441 -0.25 -19.96 13.64
CA PRO A 441 -1.33 -19.01 13.84
C PRO A 441 -2.69 -19.68 13.57
N THR A 442 -3.76 -19.12 14.17
CA THR A 442 -5.13 -19.65 14.05
C THR A 442 -5.59 -19.83 12.60
N GLN A 443 -6.52 -20.78 12.36
CA GLN A 443 -7.19 -20.95 11.07
C GLN A 443 -8.40 -20.01 10.88
N GLU A 444 -8.65 -19.11 11.83
CA GLU A 444 -9.70 -18.11 11.68
C GLU A 444 -9.23 -16.88 10.89
N ASP A 445 -10.18 -16.27 10.18
CA ASP A 445 -10.03 -14.92 9.65
C ASP A 445 -10.25 -13.92 10.77
N LEU A 446 -9.16 -13.28 11.18
CA LEU A 446 -9.13 -12.37 12.32
C LEU A 446 -9.48 -10.93 11.96
N LEU A 447 -10.09 -10.67 10.80
CA LEU A 447 -10.44 -9.30 10.39
C LEU A 447 -11.20 -8.51 11.47
N PHE A 448 -12.06 -9.18 12.25
CA PHE A 448 -12.82 -8.53 13.30
C PHE A 448 -11.93 -7.90 14.39
N ILE A 449 -10.72 -8.39 14.62
CA ILE A 449 -9.84 -7.85 15.67
C ILE A 449 -9.29 -6.46 15.33
N GLU A 450 -9.38 -6.05 14.06
CA GLU A 450 -9.05 -4.69 13.63
C GLU A 450 -9.92 -3.65 14.33
N GLU A 451 -11.19 -3.98 14.64
CA GLU A 451 -12.10 -3.08 15.34
C GLU A 451 -11.66 -2.78 16.79
N TYR A 452 -10.73 -3.58 17.34
CA TYR A 452 -10.19 -3.40 18.68
C TYR A 452 -8.93 -2.53 18.72
N LYS A 453 -8.37 -2.18 17.56
CA LYS A 453 -7.24 -1.25 17.47
C LYS A 453 -7.68 0.16 17.78
N SER A 454 -6.84 0.92 18.46
CA SER A 454 -7.11 2.33 18.77
C SER A 454 -5.84 3.06 19.20
N SER A 455 -5.84 4.38 19.11
CA SER A 455 -4.81 5.22 19.69
C SER A 455 -5.43 6.17 20.72
N VAL A 456 -4.76 6.35 21.85
CA VAL A 456 -5.22 7.20 22.95
C VAL A 456 -4.09 8.12 23.39
N LEU A 457 -4.40 9.41 23.60
CA LEU A 457 -3.48 10.35 24.21
C LEU A 457 -3.50 10.19 25.73
N LEU A 458 -2.35 9.89 26.33
CA LEU A 458 -2.20 9.78 27.78
C LEU A 458 -2.10 11.16 28.44
N LYS A 459 -2.28 11.22 29.76
CA LYS A 459 -2.20 12.47 30.56
C LYS A 459 -0.90 13.25 30.41
N ASN A 460 0.18 12.58 30.00
CA ASN A 460 1.49 13.18 29.75
C ASN A 460 1.71 13.55 28.27
N ASN A 461 0.64 13.65 27.48
CA ASN A 461 0.64 13.89 26.03
C ASN A 461 1.39 12.86 25.19
N LYS A 462 1.77 11.70 25.75
CA LYS A 462 2.30 10.58 24.96
C LYS A 462 1.12 9.82 24.33
N ALA A 463 1.28 9.41 23.07
CA ALA A 463 0.33 8.51 22.42
C ALA A 463 0.58 7.05 22.84
N LEU A 464 -0.50 6.34 23.16
CA LEU A 464 -0.52 4.90 23.39
C LEU A 464 -1.38 4.24 22.32
N GLU A 465 -0.79 3.35 21.54
CA GLU A 465 -1.54 2.49 20.63
C GLU A 465 -1.97 1.22 21.37
N ILE A 466 -3.22 0.85 21.24
CA ILE A 466 -3.77 -0.38 21.83
C ILE A 466 -4.20 -1.28 20.69
N ARG A 467 -3.74 -2.53 20.72
CA ARG A 467 -4.15 -3.57 19.78
C ARG A 467 -4.13 -4.95 20.41
N PRO A 468 -4.80 -5.95 19.81
CA PRO A 468 -4.64 -7.35 20.20
C PRO A 468 -3.19 -7.82 20.10
N LEU A 469 -2.78 -8.70 21.03
CA LEU A 469 -1.51 -9.43 21.00
C LEU A 469 -1.48 -10.35 19.78
N LEU A 470 -0.37 -10.40 19.06
CA LEU A 470 -0.15 -11.25 17.90
C LEU A 470 0.98 -12.27 18.16
N PRO A 471 1.02 -13.41 17.45
CA PRO A 471 2.08 -14.42 17.64
C PRO A 471 3.50 -13.88 17.43
N SER A 472 3.67 -12.88 16.56
CA SER A 472 4.96 -12.26 16.29
C SER A 472 5.49 -11.35 17.42
N ASP A 473 4.64 -11.02 18.41
CA ASP A 473 5.00 -10.19 19.55
C ASP A 473 5.80 -10.94 20.63
N GLU A 474 6.04 -12.25 20.47
CA GLU A 474 6.66 -13.10 21.51
C GLU A 474 7.92 -12.47 22.13
N PHE A 475 8.86 -11.99 21.32
CA PHE A 475 10.10 -11.41 21.82
C PHE A 475 9.86 -10.11 22.57
N GLU A 476 9.00 -9.23 22.05
CA GLU A 476 8.67 -7.97 22.71
C GLU A 476 7.87 -8.19 23.98
N PHE A 477 7.03 -9.22 24.03
CA PHE A 477 6.31 -9.62 25.23
C PHE A 477 7.27 -10.15 26.29
N ARG A 478 8.24 -10.99 25.92
CA ARG A 478 9.32 -11.42 26.82
C ARG A 478 10.17 -10.25 27.29
N ASN A 479 10.59 -9.36 26.40
CA ASN A 479 11.37 -8.17 26.74
C ASN A 479 10.61 -7.26 27.70
N PHE A 480 9.30 -7.08 27.46
CA PHE A 480 8.43 -6.35 28.38
C PHE A 480 8.41 -7.01 29.76
N PHE A 481 8.19 -8.32 29.83
CA PHE A 481 8.23 -9.06 31.09
C PHE A 481 9.53 -8.84 31.87
N TYR A 482 10.69 -9.03 31.24
CA TYR A 482 12.00 -8.84 31.88
C TYR A 482 12.36 -7.38 32.16
N SER A 483 11.58 -6.42 31.66
CA SER A 483 11.76 -5.01 31.98
C SER A 483 11.04 -4.57 33.26
N LEU A 484 10.15 -5.41 33.79
CA LEU A 484 9.37 -5.14 35.00
C LEU A 484 10.19 -5.44 36.26
N GLN A 485 9.81 -4.81 37.37
CA GLN A 485 10.35 -5.15 38.68
C GLN A 485 9.78 -6.49 39.19
N ASP A 486 10.57 -7.23 39.98
CA ASP A 486 10.16 -8.51 40.60
C ASP A 486 8.82 -8.38 41.34
N HIS A 487 8.61 -7.26 42.04
CA HIS A 487 7.35 -6.98 42.74
C HIS A 487 6.15 -6.88 41.79
N THR A 488 6.31 -6.23 40.63
CA THR A 488 5.26 -6.11 39.60
C THR A 488 4.93 -7.46 38.98
N ILE A 489 5.95 -8.30 38.76
CA ILE A 489 5.80 -9.67 38.27
C ILE A 489 5.02 -10.51 39.29
N TYR A 490 5.44 -10.48 40.55
CA TYR A 490 4.77 -11.20 41.64
C TYR A 490 3.30 -10.80 41.75
N MET A 491 3.00 -9.50 41.66
CA MET A 491 1.62 -8.98 41.69
C MET A 491 0.75 -9.47 40.54
N ARG A 492 1.35 -9.86 39.40
CA ARG A 492 0.63 -10.38 38.22
C ARG A 492 0.44 -11.89 38.28
N PHE A 493 1.46 -12.64 38.70
CA PHE A 493 1.49 -14.10 38.59
C PHE A 493 1.31 -14.82 39.93
N PHE A 494 1.34 -14.12 41.06
CA PHE A 494 1.22 -14.66 42.43
C PHE A 494 2.35 -15.62 42.84
N TYR A 495 3.45 -15.66 42.08
CA TYR A 495 4.69 -16.36 42.43
C TYR A 495 5.90 -15.68 41.78
N ASP A 496 7.09 -15.98 42.30
CA ASP A 496 8.36 -15.45 41.80
C ASP A 496 8.74 -16.10 40.46
N MET A 497 8.13 -15.61 39.38
CA MET A 497 8.44 -16.07 38.03
C MET A 497 9.77 -15.46 37.56
N ARG A 498 10.84 -16.25 37.58
CA ARG A 498 12.18 -15.82 37.11
C ARG A 498 12.43 -16.12 35.63
N LEU A 499 11.69 -17.08 35.07
CA LEU A 499 11.84 -17.52 33.68
C LEU A 499 10.50 -17.43 32.97
N PHE A 500 10.43 -16.52 31.99
CA PHE A 500 9.35 -16.49 31.01
C PHE A 500 9.85 -17.21 29.75
N SER A 501 9.63 -18.53 29.74
CA SER A 501 10.14 -19.43 28.70
C SER A 501 9.38 -19.26 27.39
N HIS A 502 9.96 -19.78 26.30
CA HIS A 502 9.31 -19.84 25.00
C HIS A 502 7.93 -20.53 25.08
N GLU A 503 7.87 -21.67 25.76
CA GLU A 503 6.63 -22.45 25.96
C GLU A 503 5.54 -21.64 26.68
N VAL A 504 5.89 -20.92 27.76
CA VAL A 504 4.93 -20.10 28.50
C VAL A 504 4.36 -19.00 27.60
N VAL A 505 5.21 -18.30 26.84
CA VAL A 505 4.75 -17.22 25.96
C VAL A 505 3.89 -17.78 24.82
N GLN A 506 4.28 -18.95 24.29
CA GLN A 506 3.49 -19.66 23.30
C GLN A 506 2.10 -20.03 23.83
N MET A 507 1.99 -20.56 25.05
CA MET A 507 0.69 -20.84 25.66
C MET A 507 -0.15 -19.58 25.83
N GLU A 508 0.45 -18.46 26.23
CA GLU A 508 -0.25 -17.18 26.43
C GLU A 508 -0.87 -16.64 25.13
N TRP A 509 -0.24 -16.80 23.97
CA TRP A 509 -0.83 -16.36 22.69
C TRP A 509 -1.60 -17.47 21.95
N ALA A 510 -1.15 -18.73 22.02
CA ALA A 510 -1.81 -19.85 21.32
C ALA A 510 -3.12 -20.27 21.98
N SER A 511 -3.30 -19.96 23.27
CA SER A 511 -4.59 -20.06 23.96
C SER A 511 -5.54 -18.89 23.63
N VAL A 512 -5.10 -17.89 22.87
CA VAL A 512 -5.94 -16.77 22.42
C VAL A 512 -6.86 -17.25 21.30
N ASP A 513 -7.94 -17.89 21.71
CA ASP A 513 -9.18 -17.87 20.97
C ASP A 513 -9.81 -16.50 21.23
N TYR A 514 -9.64 -15.53 20.33
CA TYR A 514 -10.14 -14.15 20.49
C TYR A 514 -11.66 -14.06 20.80
N ARG A 515 -12.43 -15.15 20.64
CA ARG A 515 -13.85 -15.24 21.01
C ARG A 515 -14.07 -15.73 22.45
N LYS A 516 -13.07 -16.35 23.09
CA LYS A 516 -13.15 -16.85 24.48
C LYS A 516 -12.16 -16.15 25.41
N ASN A 517 -10.98 -15.83 24.91
CA ASN A 517 -9.88 -15.22 25.65
C ASN A 517 -9.30 -14.07 24.82
N MET A 518 -8.96 -12.95 25.43
CA MET A 518 -8.42 -11.78 24.71
C MET A 518 -7.24 -11.20 25.48
N SER A 519 -6.18 -10.88 24.76
CA SER A 519 -5.03 -10.14 25.28
C SER A 519 -4.83 -8.87 24.44
N LEU A 520 -4.92 -7.71 25.08
CA LEU A 520 -4.62 -6.42 24.49
C LEU A 520 -3.26 -5.92 24.99
N ILE A 521 -2.47 -5.38 24.08
CA ILE A 521 -1.19 -4.74 24.39
C ILE A 521 -1.28 -3.22 24.17
N GLY A 522 -0.62 -2.46 25.04
CA GLY A 522 -0.39 -1.04 24.91
C GLY A 522 1.04 -0.77 24.44
N LEU A 523 1.18 -0.16 23.27
CA LEU A 523 2.44 0.17 22.62
C LEU A 523 2.72 1.68 22.74
N ALA A 524 3.90 2.03 23.27
CA ALA A 524 4.35 3.41 23.34
C ALA A 524 5.66 3.62 22.56
N LYS A 525 5.84 4.81 21.97
CA LYS A 525 7.06 5.15 21.24
C LYS A 525 8.22 5.45 22.20
N VAL A 526 9.30 4.68 22.11
CA VAL A 526 10.54 4.84 22.87
C VAL A 526 11.71 4.86 21.88
N GLY A 527 12.44 5.98 21.82
CA GLY A 527 13.62 6.10 20.94
C GLY A 527 13.33 5.87 19.45
N GLY A 528 12.13 6.22 18.98
CA GLY A 528 11.70 6.00 17.59
C GLY A 528 10.90 4.72 17.34
N HIS A 529 10.99 3.73 18.24
CA HIS A 529 10.34 2.42 18.07
C HIS A 529 9.14 2.24 19.02
N LYS A 530 8.12 1.49 18.59
CA LYS A 530 6.98 1.12 19.45
C LYS A 530 7.38 -0.09 20.30
N LYS A 531 7.24 0.02 21.62
CA LYS A 531 7.51 -1.07 22.58
C LYS A 531 6.27 -1.36 23.42
N ILE A 532 6.09 -2.62 23.81
CA ILE A 532 5.00 -3.02 24.72
C ILE A 532 5.26 -2.41 26.10
N LYS A 533 4.26 -1.75 26.66
CA LYS A 533 4.29 -1.07 27.96
C LYS A 533 3.13 -1.41 28.88
N ALA A 534 2.11 -2.06 28.35
CA ALA A 534 1.01 -2.58 29.14
C ALA A 534 0.40 -3.80 28.46
N ILE A 535 -0.13 -4.70 29.26
CA ILE A 535 -0.89 -5.86 28.81
C ILE A 535 -2.10 -6.01 29.72
N GLY A 536 -3.26 -6.17 29.11
CA GLY A 536 -4.49 -6.56 29.80
C GLY A 536 -5.04 -7.79 29.12
N SER A 537 -5.42 -8.79 29.89
CA SER A 537 -6.01 -10.01 29.33
C SER A 537 -7.21 -10.48 30.12
N TYR A 538 -8.16 -11.11 29.43
CA TYR A 538 -9.12 -12.00 30.06
C TYR A 538 -9.09 -13.38 29.42
N ALA A 539 -9.40 -14.39 30.21
CA ALA A 539 -9.62 -15.75 29.74
C ALA A 539 -10.83 -16.35 30.46
N LYS A 540 -11.37 -17.46 29.96
CA LYS A 540 -12.42 -18.20 30.68
C LYS A 540 -11.90 -18.57 32.09
N GLY A 541 -12.51 -17.99 33.12
CA GLY A 541 -12.08 -18.15 34.50
C GLY A 541 -12.64 -19.40 35.16
N HIS A 542 -11.99 -19.83 36.24
CA HIS A 542 -12.52 -20.87 37.15
C HIS A 542 -13.15 -20.30 38.41
N ILE A 543 -13.10 -18.98 38.58
CA ILE A 543 -13.72 -18.27 39.70
C ILE A 543 -15.22 -18.60 39.73
N GLU A 544 -15.66 -19.17 40.85
CA GLU A 544 -17.04 -19.65 41.11
C GLU A 544 -17.57 -20.76 40.19
N LYS A 545 -16.74 -21.38 39.34
CA LYS A 545 -17.17 -22.32 38.27
C LYS A 545 -18.25 -21.74 37.34
N ASP A 546 -18.33 -20.41 37.23
CA ASP A 546 -19.32 -19.75 36.40
C ASP A 546 -18.86 -19.72 34.93
N PRO A 547 -19.59 -20.37 34.00
CA PRO A 547 -19.26 -20.30 32.57
C PRO A 547 -19.38 -18.89 31.98
N ASP A 548 -20.15 -17.98 32.60
CA ASP A 548 -20.38 -16.61 32.12
C ASP A 548 -19.37 -15.59 32.70
N CYS A 549 -18.40 -16.04 33.49
CA CYS A 549 -17.37 -15.22 34.13
C CYS A 549 -16.01 -15.38 33.42
N ALA A 550 -15.40 -14.27 33.01
CA ALA A 550 -14.03 -14.25 32.51
C ALA A 550 -13.08 -13.76 33.60
N GLU A 551 -11.97 -14.46 33.80
CA GLU A 551 -10.92 -14.00 34.70
C GLU A 551 -10.06 -12.96 34.02
N ILE A 552 -9.85 -11.81 34.67
CA ILE A 552 -9.15 -10.65 34.11
C ILE A 552 -7.90 -10.32 34.90
N ALA A 553 -6.84 -9.95 34.18
CA ALA A 553 -5.58 -9.56 34.79
C ALA A 553 -4.88 -8.47 33.98
N PHE A 554 -4.07 -7.64 34.65
CA PHE A 554 -3.32 -6.55 34.02
C PHE A 554 -1.86 -6.50 34.46
N VAL A 555 -1.02 -5.91 33.62
CA VAL A 555 0.33 -5.49 33.98
C VAL A 555 0.67 -4.23 33.18
N VAL A 556 1.20 -3.23 33.86
CA VAL A 556 1.62 -1.94 33.26
C VAL A 556 3.02 -1.66 33.75
N SER A 557 3.91 -1.23 32.85
CA SER A 557 5.25 -0.79 33.21
C SER A 557 5.20 0.39 34.19
N GLU A 558 6.10 0.37 35.17
CA GLU A 558 6.23 1.34 36.25
C GLU A 558 6.33 2.78 35.74
N GLU A 559 7.02 3.00 34.62
CA GLU A 559 7.17 4.32 34.00
C GLU A 559 5.84 4.92 33.46
N PHE A 560 4.81 4.09 33.33
CA PHE A 560 3.47 4.48 32.88
C PHE A 560 2.39 4.35 33.97
N HIS A 561 2.77 4.06 35.22
CA HIS A 561 1.82 4.03 36.35
C HIS A 561 1.16 5.40 36.56
N GLY A 562 -0.08 5.40 37.04
CA GLY A 562 -0.85 6.63 37.30
C GLY A 562 -1.40 7.36 36.06
N LEU A 563 -1.03 6.93 34.84
CA LEU A 563 -1.49 7.54 33.59
C LEU A 563 -2.86 7.04 33.11
N GLY A 564 -3.46 6.08 33.82
CA GLY A 564 -4.80 5.55 33.51
C GLY A 564 -4.85 4.40 32.51
N ILE A 565 -3.70 3.85 32.09
CA ILE A 565 -3.64 2.78 31.08
C ILE A 565 -4.46 1.55 31.49
N ALA A 566 -4.37 1.12 32.75
CA ALA A 566 -5.14 -0.04 33.24
C ALA A 566 -6.66 0.18 33.11
N SER A 567 -7.15 1.40 33.38
CA SER A 567 -8.57 1.74 33.19
C SER A 567 -8.98 1.70 31.72
N ILE A 568 -8.15 2.22 30.82
CA ILE A 568 -8.40 2.21 29.38
C ILE A 568 -8.45 0.76 28.86
N LEU A 569 -7.50 -0.09 29.28
CA LEU A 569 -7.49 -1.51 28.90
C LEU A 569 -8.71 -2.25 29.47
N LEU A 570 -9.10 -1.96 30.73
CA LEU A 570 -10.28 -2.56 31.36
C LEU A 570 -11.56 -2.24 30.59
N GLU A 571 -11.77 -0.98 30.20
CA GLU A 571 -12.94 -0.57 29.40
C GLU A 571 -13.00 -1.27 28.05
N LYS A 572 -11.85 -1.44 27.39
CA LYS A 572 -11.77 -2.15 26.11
C LYS A 572 -12.01 -3.64 26.26
N LEU A 573 -11.40 -4.27 27.26
CA LEU A 573 -11.62 -5.69 27.55
C LEU A 573 -13.08 -5.94 27.93
N GLU A 574 -13.71 -5.07 28.71
CA GLU A 574 -15.15 -5.14 29.02
C GLU A 574 -16.01 -5.12 27.75
N TYR A 575 -15.73 -4.20 26.82
CA TYR A 575 -16.44 -4.14 25.54
C TYR A 575 -16.32 -5.45 24.74
N ILE A 576 -15.11 -6.01 24.66
CA ILE A 576 -14.86 -7.25 23.91
C ILE A 576 -15.50 -8.45 24.61
N ALA A 577 -15.33 -8.58 25.93
CA ALA A 577 -15.89 -9.66 26.72
C ALA A 577 -17.42 -9.71 26.59
N ARG A 578 -18.09 -8.55 26.57
CA ARG A 578 -19.52 -8.44 26.31
C ARG A 578 -19.90 -8.89 24.90
N LYS A 579 -19.15 -8.48 23.87
CA LYS A 579 -19.36 -8.97 22.49
C LYS A 579 -19.21 -10.49 22.40
N ASN A 580 -18.34 -11.06 23.22
CA ASN A 580 -18.10 -12.50 23.32
C ASN A 580 -19.10 -13.22 24.25
N GLY A 581 -20.07 -12.51 24.84
CA GLY A 581 -21.15 -13.10 25.63
C GLY A 581 -20.86 -13.28 27.13
N TYR A 582 -19.70 -12.82 27.63
CA TYR A 582 -19.43 -12.81 29.07
C TYR A 582 -20.29 -11.77 29.78
N LYS A 583 -20.72 -12.09 31.01
CA LYS A 583 -21.57 -11.23 31.84
C LYS A 583 -20.82 -10.66 33.04
N ARG A 584 -19.73 -11.30 33.45
CA ARG A 584 -18.96 -10.94 34.65
C ARG A 584 -17.47 -11.01 34.40
N PHE A 585 -16.71 -10.19 35.11
CA PHE A 585 -15.28 -10.38 35.32
C PHE A 585 -14.99 -10.89 36.72
N GLY A 586 -14.08 -11.83 36.82
CA GLY A 586 -13.44 -12.26 38.07
C GLY A 586 -11.99 -11.78 38.10
N ALA A 587 -11.51 -11.32 39.25
CA ALA A 587 -10.10 -10.99 39.43
C ALA A 587 -9.62 -11.44 40.80
N SER A 588 -8.48 -12.12 40.84
CA SER A 588 -7.67 -12.26 42.05
C SER A 588 -6.72 -11.08 42.16
N VAL A 589 -6.69 -10.42 43.33
CA VAL A 589 -5.87 -9.23 43.58
C VAL A 589 -5.28 -9.29 44.97
N MET A 590 -3.95 -9.26 45.11
CA MET A 590 -3.28 -9.16 46.40
C MET A 590 -3.76 -7.94 47.21
N LYS A 591 -3.91 -8.08 48.52
CA LYS A 591 -4.42 -7.00 49.41
C LYS A 591 -3.56 -5.74 49.35
N GLU A 592 -2.26 -5.89 49.10
CA GLU A 592 -1.29 -4.82 48.99
C GLU A 592 -1.42 -4.02 47.68
N ASN A 593 -2.09 -4.58 46.65
CA ASN A 593 -2.25 -3.93 45.35
C ASN A 593 -3.40 -2.90 45.38
N ILE A 594 -3.23 -1.88 46.22
CA ILE A 594 -4.19 -0.77 46.42
C ILE A 594 -4.49 -0.06 45.10
N ALA A 595 -3.52 0.01 44.19
CA ALA A 595 -3.68 0.62 42.88
C ALA A 595 -4.75 -0.11 42.03
N MET A 596 -4.65 -1.44 41.88
CA MET A 596 -5.64 -2.22 41.14
C MET A 596 -7.00 -2.25 41.84
N LEU A 597 -7.04 -2.33 43.17
CA LEU A 597 -8.29 -2.22 43.93
C LEU A 597 -9.01 -0.89 43.67
N ARG A 598 -8.27 0.22 43.53
CA ARG A 598 -8.86 1.52 43.14
C ARG A 598 -9.38 1.51 41.72
N VAL A 599 -8.67 0.89 40.77
CA VAL A 599 -9.13 0.76 39.38
C VAL A 599 -10.47 0.03 39.32
N PHE A 600 -10.57 -1.13 39.98
CA PHE A 600 -11.79 -1.92 39.99
C PHE A 600 -12.93 -1.23 40.75
N ARG A 601 -12.70 -0.70 41.96
CA ARG A 601 -13.74 0.02 42.71
C ARG A 601 -14.26 1.26 41.97
N LYS A 602 -13.41 1.95 41.22
CA LYS A 602 -13.82 3.11 40.43
C LYS A 602 -14.74 2.71 39.28
N ARG A 603 -14.45 1.59 38.60
CA ARG A 603 -15.24 1.12 37.45
C ARG A 603 -16.48 0.33 37.87
N TYR A 604 -16.37 -0.46 38.93
CA TYR A 604 -17.40 -1.35 39.48
C TYR A 604 -17.60 -1.08 40.98
N PRO A 605 -18.33 -0.01 41.36
CA PRO A 605 -18.59 0.31 42.76
C PRO A 605 -19.33 -0.82 43.51
N ASP A 606 -20.12 -1.60 42.78
CA ASP A 606 -20.95 -2.69 43.31
C ASP A 606 -20.25 -4.07 43.28
N ALA A 607 -18.94 -4.11 42.98
CA ALA A 607 -18.20 -5.37 42.88
C ALA A 607 -18.23 -6.16 44.19
N LYS A 608 -18.49 -7.47 44.09
CA LYS A 608 -18.46 -8.38 45.24
C LYS A 608 -17.02 -8.74 45.55
N ILE A 609 -16.55 -8.42 46.75
CA ILE A 609 -15.21 -8.72 47.21
C ILE A 609 -15.30 -9.80 48.28
N THR A 610 -14.63 -10.94 48.04
CA THR A 610 -14.45 -12.01 49.01
C THR A 610 -12.96 -12.18 49.32
N ILE A 611 -12.65 -12.71 50.49
CA ILE A 611 -11.26 -13.00 50.89
C ILE A 611 -10.93 -14.40 50.37
N GLY A 612 -9.86 -14.52 49.59
CA GLY A 612 -9.35 -15.79 49.09
C GLY A 612 -8.53 -16.54 50.15
N GLU A 613 -8.08 -17.74 49.79
CA GLU A 613 -7.35 -18.63 50.70
C GLU A 613 -5.89 -18.18 50.96
N THR A 614 -5.31 -17.38 50.05
CA THR A 614 -3.88 -17.00 50.01
C THR A 614 -3.67 -15.48 50.03
N ASP A 615 -4.18 -14.80 51.06
CA ASP A 615 -4.06 -13.35 51.31
C ASP A 615 -4.43 -12.42 50.12
N GLU A 616 -5.26 -12.93 49.21
CA GLU A 616 -5.81 -12.22 48.06
C GLU A 616 -7.27 -11.79 48.29
N TYR A 617 -7.71 -10.77 47.58
CA TYR A 617 -9.13 -10.49 47.36
C TYR A 617 -9.58 -11.11 46.05
N ARG A 618 -10.68 -11.86 46.09
CA ARG A 618 -11.42 -12.31 44.90
C ARG A 618 -12.55 -11.34 44.62
N ILE A 619 -12.50 -10.71 43.47
CA ILE A 619 -13.41 -9.63 43.08
C ILE A 619 -14.24 -10.11 41.90
N VAL A 620 -15.56 -10.11 42.06
CA VAL A 620 -16.52 -10.40 40.99
C VAL A 620 -17.22 -9.10 40.60
N MET A 621 -17.14 -8.77 39.32
CA MET A 621 -17.58 -7.51 38.72
C MET A 621 -18.62 -7.81 37.65
N ASP A 622 -19.86 -7.35 37.85
CA ASP A 622 -20.90 -7.48 36.84
C ASP A 622 -20.64 -6.50 35.69
N LEU A 623 -20.62 -7.00 34.45
CA LEU A 623 -20.45 -6.15 33.28
C LEU A 623 -21.76 -5.41 33.04
N TYR A 624 -21.73 -4.09 33.08
CA TYR A 624 -22.95 -3.30 32.97
C TYR A 624 -23.50 -3.36 31.53
N GLU A 625 -24.79 -3.70 31.38
CA GLU A 625 -25.52 -3.39 30.14
C GLU A 625 -25.60 -1.87 29.95
N HIS A 626 -25.62 -1.40 28.71
CA HIS A 626 -25.76 0.03 28.42
C HIS A 626 -26.95 0.63 29.19
N GLY A 627 -26.69 1.52 30.16
CA GLY A 627 -27.77 2.19 30.90
C GLY A 627 -27.45 2.80 32.26
N LYS A 628 -26.30 2.53 32.88
CA LYS A 628 -25.86 3.27 34.09
C LYS A 628 -24.55 4.00 33.85
N PRO A 629 -24.58 5.34 33.67
CA PRO A 629 -23.37 6.15 33.54
C PRO A 629 -22.85 6.52 34.93
N GLN A 630 -21.53 6.45 35.13
CA GLN A 630 -20.87 7.54 35.84
C GLN A 630 -19.41 7.71 35.38
N LEU A 631 -19.20 8.89 34.78
CA LEU A 631 -17.94 9.60 34.52
C LEU A 631 -17.08 9.16 33.32
N THR A 632 -17.57 9.47 32.12
CA THR A 632 -16.79 10.37 31.24
C THR A 632 -17.61 11.63 31.02
N LEU A 633 -17.12 12.74 31.56
CA LEU A 633 -17.71 14.09 31.49
C LEU A 633 -17.95 14.52 30.03
N ASP A 634 -17.22 13.93 29.07
CA ASP A 634 -17.27 14.32 27.67
C ASP A 634 -18.49 13.79 26.90
N HIS A 635 -19.02 12.61 27.23
CA HIS A 635 -20.15 12.03 26.49
C HIS A 635 -21.51 12.57 26.92
N GLU A 636 -21.67 12.96 28.19
CA GLU A 636 -22.90 13.60 28.67
C GLU A 636 -22.97 15.07 28.27
N ILE A 637 -21.84 15.79 28.27
CA ILE A 637 -21.77 17.15 27.71
C ILE A 637 -22.08 17.10 26.22
N HIS A 638 -21.46 16.20 25.44
CA HIS A 638 -21.76 16.09 24.01
C HIS A 638 -23.24 15.76 23.73
N ARG A 639 -23.85 14.85 24.49
CA ARG A 639 -25.26 14.45 24.26
C ARG A 639 -26.25 15.51 24.73
N LYS A 640 -25.95 16.21 25.83
CA LYS A 640 -26.80 17.26 26.39
C LYS A 640 -26.68 18.56 25.59
N VAL A 641 -25.47 18.96 25.21
CA VAL A 641 -25.19 20.08 24.27
C VAL A 641 -25.84 19.80 22.92
N LYS A 642 -25.70 18.59 22.37
CA LYS A 642 -26.33 18.21 21.09
C LYS A 642 -27.86 18.24 21.17
N ASN A 643 -28.47 17.82 22.29
CA ASN A 643 -29.92 17.85 22.45
C ASN A 643 -30.46 19.26 22.75
N GLU A 644 -29.74 20.07 23.53
CA GLU A 644 -30.08 21.49 23.79
C GLU A 644 -29.93 22.34 22.52
N LEU A 645 -28.87 22.14 21.73
CA LEU A 645 -28.71 22.76 20.41
C LEU A 645 -29.81 22.31 19.45
N LYS A 646 -30.22 21.03 19.47
CA LYS A 646 -31.30 20.53 18.59
C LYS A 646 -32.66 21.13 18.93
N GLU A 647 -32.97 21.31 20.21
CA GLU A 647 -34.19 21.96 20.70
C GLU A 647 -34.18 23.48 20.49
N GLN A 648 -33.04 24.15 20.66
CA GLN A 648 -32.88 25.57 20.31
C GLN A 648 -33.00 25.79 18.79
N LEU A 649 -32.35 24.96 17.96
CA LEU A 649 -32.49 25.02 16.49
C LEU A 649 -33.94 24.80 16.07
N LYS A 650 -34.64 23.82 16.64
CA LYS A 650 -36.07 23.57 16.35
C LYS A 650 -36.95 24.76 16.69
N ASN A 651 -36.73 25.39 17.85
CA ASN A 651 -37.50 26.56 18.27
C ASN A 651 -37.21 27.81 17.43
N GLU A 652 -35.98 27.99 16.93
CA GLU A 652 -35.66 29.06 16.00
C GLU A 652 -36.18 28.79 14.58
N ILE A 653 -36.12 27.54 14.11
CA ILE A 653 -36.72 27.09 12.83
C ILE A 653 -38.24 27.32 12.83
N SER A 654 -38.94 27.01 13.92
CA SER A 654 -40.38 27.27 14.06
C SER A 654 -40.74 28.75 14.13
N LYS A 655 -39.80 29.63 14.51
CA LYS A 655 -40.02 31.10 14.52
C LYS A 655 -39.68 31.76 13.18
N ALA A 656 -38.77 31.20 12.39
CA ALA A 656 -38.23 31.86 11.20
C ALA A 656 -38.88 31.45 9.86
N PHE A 657 -39.58 30.30 9.76
CA PHE A 657 -40.07 29.83 8.45
C PHE A 657 -41.50 29.30 8.48
N LEU A 658 -42.43 30.11 7.97
CA LEU A 658 -43.78 29.69 7.61
C LEU A 658 -43.94 29.40 6.10
N ASN A 659 -42.92 29.56 5.24
CA ASN A 659 -43.06 29.29 3.79
C ASN A 659 -41.72 28.94 3.13
N ASN A 660 -41.32 27.65 3.12
CA ASN A 660 -40.62 26.94 2.04
C ASN A 660 -39.92 25.66 2.56
N PHE A 661 -40.42 24.49 2.15
CA PHE A 661 -39.94 23.18 2.59
C PHE A 661 -38.54 22.79 2.06
N GLU A 662 -38.16 23.20 0.84
CA GLU A 662 -36.89 22.78 0.21
C GLU A 662 -35.64 23.34 0.92
N LYS A 663 -35.75 24.46 1.64
CA LYS A 663 -34.61 25.05 2.37
C LYS A 663 -34.34 24.34 3.71
N ILE A 664 -35.32 23.64 4.26
CA ILE A 664 -35.22 22.93 5.55
C ILE A 664 -34.39 21.66 5.36
N GLU A 665 -34.64 20.91 4.29
CA GLU A 665 -33.95 19.64 4.00
C GLU A 665 -32.45 19.84 3.68
N ALA A 666 -32.10 20.92 2.97
CA ALA A 666 -30.71 21.30 2.71
C ALA A 666 -29.95 21.70 3.99
N PHE A 667 -30.65 22.28 4.99
CA PHE A 667 -30.05 22.66 6.26
C PHE A 667 -29.94 21.49 7.23
N GLU A 668 -30.92 20.57 7.25
CA GLU A 668 -30.84 19.33 8.03
C GLU A 668 -29.66 18.46 7.60
N ASN A 669 -29.42 18.35 6.28
CA ASN A 669 -28.26 17.64 5.74
C ASN A 669 -26.92 18.29 6.14
N LEU A 670 -26.85 19.64 6.18
CA LEU A 670 -25.66 20.36 6.62
C LEU A 670 -25.38 20.14 8.12
N VAL A 671 -26.43 20.12 8.95
CA VAL A 671 -26.31 19.85 10.39
C VAL A 671 -25.92 18.39 10.65
N GLU A 672 -26.43 17.44 9.87
CA GLU A 672 -26.01 16.04 9.95
C GLU A 672 -24.55 15.85 9.53
N ASP A 673 -24.08 16.56 8.50
CA ASP A 673 -22.67 16.53 8.07
C ASP A 673 -21.73 17.16 9.11
N VAL A 674 -22.14 18.24 9.78
CA VAL A 674 -21.37 18.84 10.88
C VAL A 674 -21.29 17.89 12.08
N ILE A 675 -22.39 17.20 12.38
CA ILE A 675 -22.46 16.18 13.44
C ILE A 675 -21.62 14.94 13.10
N ARG A 676 -21.49 14.58 11.81
CA ARG A 676 -20.66 13.46 11.35
C ARG A 676 -19.16 13.75 11.44
N ASN A 677 -18.76 15.01 11.35
CA ASN A 677 -17.35 15.43 11.22
C ASN A 677 -16.65 15.80 12.55
N ASN A 678 -17.25 15.54 13.73
CA ASN A 678 -16.63 15.73 15.06
C ASN A 678 -15.88 17.08 15.23
N MET A 679 -16.53 18.21 14.93
CA MET A 679 -15.96 19.52 15.25
C MET A 679 -16.07 19.80 16.76
N ASP A 680 -14.94 19.72 17.46
CA ASP A 680 -14.80 19.79 18.92
C ASP A 680 -15.01 21.18 19.56
N SER A 681 -15.66 22.14 18.88
CA SER A 681 -15.95 23.44 19.50
C SER A 681 -17.32 24.00 19.14
N GLU A 682 -18.16 24.18 20.17
CA GLU A 682 -19.46 24.86 20.11
C GLU A 682 -19.38 26.23 19.41
N LYS A 683 -18.22 26.91 19.54
CA LYS A 683 -17.93 28.20 18.91
C LYS A 683 -17.80 28.14 17.40
N ALA A 684 -17.27 27.05 16.83
CA ALA A 684 -17.15 26.88 15.38
C ALA A 684 -18.53 26.63 14.75
N ILE A 685 -19.38 25.84 15.41
CA ILE A 685 -20.75 25.56 14.95
C ILE A 685 -21.58 26.84 14.97
N ARG A 686 -21.53 27.63 16.06
CA ARG A 686 -22.23 28.92 16.13
C ARG A 686 -21.79 29.90 15.02
N ASN A 687 -20.48 30.05 14.81
CA ASN A 687 -19.97 30.93 13.76
C ASN A 687 -20.39 30.49 12.34
N MET A 688 -20.49 29.18 12.10
CA MET A 688 -20.90 28.65 10.79
C MET A 688 -22.40 28.82 10.56
N VAL A 689 -23.22 28.65 11.61
CA VAL A 689 -24.66 28.91 11.59
C VAL A 689 -24.93 30.41 11.39
N ASP A 690 -24.23 31.28 12.12
CA ASP A 690 -24.34 32.74 11.95
C ASP A 690 -23.88 33.19 10.55
N HIS A 691 -22.85 32.57 10.00
CA HIS A 691 -22.39 32.87 8.64
C HIS A 691 -23.41 32.43 7.58
N TRP A 692 -23.98 31.23 7.71
CA TRP A 692 -25.00 30.73 6.80
C TRP A 692 -26.31 31.52 6.87
N LEU A 693 -26.73 31.94 8.07
CA LEU A 693 -27.89 32.81 8.26
C LEU A 693 -27.66 34.19 7.62
N ASN A 694 -26.44 34.73 7.68
CA ASN A 694 -26.11 36.03 7.09
C ASN A 694 -25.87 36.00 5.57
N GLU A 695 -25.54 34.86 4.97
CA GLU A 695 -25.36 34.74 3.51
C GLU A 695 -26.65 34.43 2.74
N LYS A 696 -27.72 33.99 3.41
CA LYS A 696 -28.97 33.53 2.75
C LYS A 696 -30.28 34.13 3.28
N LEU A 697 -30.21 35.04 4.26
CA LEU A 697 -31.23 36.09 4.51
C LEU A 697 -30.89 37.31 3.65
#